data_AF-A0A2V9RIJ1-F1
#
_entry.id   AF-A0A2V9RIJ1-F1
#
_cell.length_a   1.000
_cell.length_b   1.000
_cell.length_c   1.000
_cell.angle_alpha   90.00
_cell.angle_beta   90.00
_cell.angle_gamma   90.00
#
_symmetry.space_group_name_H-M   'P 1'
#
loop_
_entity.id
_entity.type
_entity.pdbx_description
1 polymer ?
#
loop_
_entity_poly.entity_id
_entity_poly.type
_entity_poly.pdbx_seq_one_letter_code
_entity_poly.pdbx_strand_id
1 'polypeptide(L)'
;MRQRICFDGYHEALYRVEFWDHEGEARDVCNDIRPGCPPGPLRSPGLRLWERLAVRPDEGIARSAVSSRRFRISFTGLFAPRLCNGILLLVFLFPMAVLAQEVSVTAEADPNPVGADDQLSLTITVSSPGGGAERPQIPKIDGLKLVGGPSVSNQFQWINGQSSSSQSFTYALLPEKEGSFKIPPIAVKVGGKSYHTQELIVKVVKGSVLGQSGTSRRRGLPSIFDDMGLDEDSPLRDRTPRRGDVLTTAELDKKTLFMGEQITLTYKILTQLPIAQVEIKESPALKGFWVEEIELPKQPVPQGRNLNGKQYTEYTIKKQALFPTTAGSLQIPASTFALVVRTSTGGFFSFGTQETVFRKTEPLSIKVNPLPEVRKPADFGGAVGSFKIETSVDKSKAEVGEAINLKVVLSGLGNFRTITDFPLPELPGFKIYSSKSNDNVTVRNNVLQGSKTWEYVVIPQVPGKEFIPEMKFSYFSPEAKQYREARTAALEVAVLKGKGVPGGEPGQVAFAQQGLVKRGTDINYIKLSTGALKNRSKHLYQSSWIYLALFLPLFFNGGLLFYSSQQARLQHDLKGFRSRQARKVAEKRLAEAKKCLNNNQLSQFHGILEASITGYLSDKFGLPQIEITSQQIRRFMEERSINSHLSEDVTALLEECNFARYAPVKPERSNLQALFQKARNAIIQIEKEV
;
A
#
# COMPACT_ATOMS: atom_id res chain seq x y z
N MET A 1 -46.85 11.54 -15.49
CA MET A 1 -47.12 11.33 -16.94
C MET A 1 -46.33 10.12 -17.43
N ARG A 2 -46.71 9.50 -18.56
CA ARG A 2 -45.96 8.42 -19.24
C ARG A 2 -45.56 8.91 -20.64
N GLN A 3 -44.29 8.77 -20.99
CA GLN A 3 -43.76 8.60 -22.37
C GLN A 3 -42.40 7.89 -22.18
N ARG A 4 -42.10 6.73 -22.76
CA ARG A 4 -42.10 6.28 -24.18
C ARG A 4 -41.06 7.00 -25.05
N ILE A 5 -39.85 6.41 -25.03
CA ILE A 5 -39.06 5.97 -26.19
C ILE A 5 -39.45 6.58 -27.55
N CYS A 6 -38.48 7.26 -28.17
CA CYS A 6 -38.11 7.04 -29.58
C CYS A 6 -36.58 6.88 -29.67
N PHE A 7 -36.13 6.09 -30.64
CA PHE A 7 -34.74 6.00 -31.12
C PHE A 7 -34.77 6.49 -32.57
N ASP A 8 -33.84 7.32 -33.01
CA ASP A 8 -33.71 7.73 -34.41
C ASP A 8 -32.28 8.13 -34.78
N GLY A 9 -31.94 7.95 -36.06
CA GLY A 9 -30.90 8.73 -36.75
C GLY A 9 -29.43 8.46 -36.39
N TYR A 10 -28.84 7.38 -36.91
CA TYR A 10 -27.43 7.43 -37.33
C TYR A 10 -27.37 8.01 -38.75
N HIS A 11 -26.51 9.01 -38.97
CA HIS A 11 -26.17 9.52 -40.30
C HIS A 11 -24.66 9.41 -40.53
N GLU A 12 -24.28 9.14 -41.78
CA GLU A 12 -22.89 8.97 -42.20
C GLU A 12 -22.18 10.31 -42.41
N ALA A 13 -20.86 10.36 -42.17
CA ALA A 13 -19.90 10.83 -43.18
C ALA A 13 -18.43 10.61 -42.73
N LEU A 14 -17.64 10.06 -43.66
CA LEU A 14 -16.22 10.37 -43.93
C LEU A 14 -15.24 10.53 -42.74
N TYR A 15 -14.32 9.58 -42.62
CA TYR A 15 -12.90 9.92 -42.44
C TYR A 15 -12.04 9.23 -43.49
N ARG A 16 -11.19 10.02 -44.14
CA ARG A 16 -10.11 9.55 -45.03
C ARG A 16 -8.89 9.29 -44.16
N VAL A 17 -8.18 8.18 -44.38
CA VAL A 17 -6.87 7.92 -43.77
C VAL A 17 -5.82 7.95 -44.87
N GLU A 18 -4.99 8.98 -44.85
CA GLU A 18 -3.75 9.07 -45.62
C GLU A 18 -2.60 8.71 -44.68
N PHE A 19 -1.75 7.75 -45.06
CA PHE A 19 -0.53 7.44 -44.31
C PHE A 19 0.61 8.30 -44.84
N TRP A 20 1.32 8.96 -43.93
CA TRP A 20 2.59 9.62 -44.17
C TRP A 20 3.62 8.96 -43.27
N ASP A 21 4.78 8.63 -43.82
CA ASP A 21 5.94 8.18 -43.06
C ASP A 21 7.03 9.26 -43.08
N HIS A 22 7.96 9.21 -42.13
CA HIS A 22 9.08 10.15 -42.11
C HIS A 22 10.14 9.76 -43.17
N GLU A 23 10.70 10.77 -43.85
CA GLU A 23 11.73 10.62 -44.90
C GLU A 23 11.25 9.90 -46.18
N GLY A 24 10.30 10.54 -46.89
CA GLY A 24 9.80 10.04 -48.17
C GLY A 24 10.78 10.20 -49.34
N GLU A 25 11.51 9.14 -49.68
CA GLU A 25 11.99 8.88 -51.05
C GLU A 25 12.00 7.37 -51.33
N ALA A 26 11.84 6.94 -52.59
CA ALA A 26 11.57 5.55 -52.95
C ALA A 26 12.77 4.86 -53.63
N ARG A 27 12.96 3.55 -53.40
CA ARG A 27 13.80 2.69 -54.25
C ARG A 27 13.44 1.20 -54.21
N ASP A 28 13.54 0.58 -55.38
CA ASP A 28 13.33 -0.83 -55.65
C ASP A 28 14.61 -1.69 -55.47
N VAL A 29 14.42 -2.99 -55.70
CA VAL A 29 15.36 -4.00 -56.23
C VAL A 29 15.85 -5.09 -55.26
N CYS A 30 15.84 -6.29 -55.83
CA CYS A 30 16.06 -7.62 -55.27
C CYS A 30 17.49 -7.95 -54.81
N ASN A 31 17.59 -9.18 -54.27
CA ASN A 31 18.65 -10.19 -54.45
C ASN A 31 19.75 -10.43 -53.39
N ASP A 32 20.03 -11.75 -53.30
CA ASP A 32 21.28 -12.45 -52.93
C ASP A 32 21.63 -12.77 -51.47
N ILE A 33 21.40 -14.05 -51.09
CA ILE A 33 22.17 -14.78 -50.07
C ILE A 33 22.45 -16.24 -50.52
N ARG A 34 23.74 -16.57 -50.68
CA ARG A 34 24.39 -17.90 -50.57
C ARG A 34 25.89 -17.65 -50.24
N PRO A 35 26.69 -18.66 -49.82
CA PRO A 35 26.60 -19.41 -48.57
C PRO A 35 27.97 -19.45 -47.81
N GLY A 36 28.03 -19.98 -46.57
CA GLY A 36 29.34 -20.19 -45.90
C GLY A 36 29.32 -20.88 -44.52
N CYS A 37 30.25 -21.82 -44.32
CA CYS A 37 30.66 -22.47 -43.06
C CYS A 37 32.21 -22.32 -42.94
N PRO A 38 32.99 -22.85 -41.96
CA PRO A 38 32.75 -23.97 -40.99
C PRO A 38 33.35 -23.63 -39.57
N PRO A 39 33.96 -24.54 -38.76
CA PRO A 39 33.73 -25.97 -38.43
C PRO A 39 33.43 -26.23 -36.91
N GLY A 40 33.19 -27.50 -36.53
CA GLY A 40 33.06 -27.96 -35.12
C GLY A 40 34.34 -28.59 -34.52
N PRO A 41 34.23 -29.35 -33.40
CA PRO A 41 34.52 -30.79 -33.49
C PRO A 41 33.61 -31.71 -32.63
N LEU A 42 33.82 -33.04 -32.73
CA LEU A 42 32.94 -34.12 -32.21
C LEU A 42 33.44 -34.80 -30.91
N ARG A 43 32.54 -35.57 -30.26
CA ARG A 43 32.87 -36.91 -29.69
C ARG A 43 31.65 -37.81 -29.45
N SER A 44 31.86 -39.12 -29.56
CA SER A 44 30.98 -40.26 -29.17
C SER A 44 31.85 -41.26 -28.33
N PRO A 45 31.38 -42.39 -27.73
CA PRO A 45 30.40 -43.41 -28.18
C PRO A 45 29.34 -43.78 -27.10
N GLY A 46 28.47 -44.80 -27.22
CA GLY A 46 28.08 -45.61 -28.40
C GLY A 46 28.08 -47.16 -28.21
N LEU A 47 27.00 -47.80 -28.71
CA LEU A 47 26.87 -49.21 -29.18
C LEU A 47 26.67 -50.40 -28.17
N ARG A 48 25.82 -51.36 -28.62
CA ARG A 48 25.58 -52.78 -28.19
C ARG A 48 24.36 -53.06 -27.28
N LEU A 49 23.66 -54.21 -27.39
CA LEU A 49 23.28 -55.08 -28.55
C LEU A 49 22.32 -56.21 -28.05
N TRP A 50 21.32 -56.62 -28.86
CA TRP A 50 20.59 -57.92 -28.81
C TRP A 50 19.70 -58.16 -27.54
N GLU A 51 18.62 -58.95 -27.52
CA GLU A 51 17.84 -59.74 -28.52
C GLU A 51 16.38 -59.91 -27.97
N ARG A 52 15.40 -60.72 -28.43
CA ARG A 52 15.27 -61.85 -29.39
C ARG A 52 13.87 -61.84 -30.08
N LEU A 53 13.72 -62.71 -31.09
CA LEU A 53 12.54 -63.21 -31.86
C LEU A 53 11.07 -63.02 -31.38
N ALA A 54 10.17 -63.02 -32.37
CA ALA A 54 8.71 -63.19 -32.27
C ALA A 54 8.24 -64.61 -32.69
N VAL A 55 6.93 -64.77 -32.96
CA VAL A 55 6.18 -65.87 -33.68
C VAL A 55 5.17 -66.66 -32.81
N ARG A 56 3.85 -66.39 -33.05
CA ARG A 56 2.68 -67.29 -33.35
C ARG A 56 2.50 -68.68 -32.66
N PRO A 57 1.37 -69.44 -32.85
CA PRO A 57 0.17 -69.21 -33.70
C PRO A 57 -1.24 -69.36 -33.06
N ASP A 58 -2.22 -68.69 -33.68
CA ASP A 58 -3.50 -69.15 -34.28
C ASP A 58 -4.47 -70.22 -33.65
N GLU A 59 -5.73 -70.13 -34.15
CA GLU A 59 -6.87 -71.09 -34.16
C GLU A 59 -7.86 -71.23 -32.98
N GLY A 60 -9.15 -71.44 -33.33
CA GLY A 60 -10.30 -71.58 -32.42
C GLY A 60 -11.67 -71.18 -33.03
N ILE A 61 -12.30 -72.04 -33.84
CA ILE A 61 -13.52 -71.73 -34.62
C ILE A 61 -14.83 -72.07 -33.87
N ALA A 62 -15.83 -71.16 -33.89
CA ALA A 62 -17.24 -71.48 -33.68
C ALA A 62 -18.18 -70.51 -34.42
N ARG A 63 -19.45 -70.89 -34.65
CA ARG A 63 -20.40 -70.15 -35.53
C ARG A 63 -21.73 -69.79 -34.85
N SER A 64 -22.38 -68.77 -35.45
CA SER A 64 -23.83 -68.68 -35.78
C SER A 64 -24.83 -67.98 -34.84
N ALA A 65 -25.87 -67.45 -35.52
CA ALA A 65 -27.26 -67.27 -35.10
C ALA A 65 -27.68 -66.14 -34.12
N VAL A 66 -28.22 -65.07 -34.72
CA VAL A 66 -29.61 -64.57 -34.53
C VAL A 66 -30.31 -64.89 -33.19
N SER A 67 -30.66 -63.85 -32.42
CA SER A 67 -32.06 -63.55 -32.08
C SER A 67 -32.23 -62.21 -31.36
N SER A 68 -33.43 -61.66 -31.45
CA SER A 68 -33.89 -60.54 -30.62
C SER A 68 -34.44 -61.03 -29.27
N ARG A 69 -34.18 -60.28 -28.20
CA ARG A 69 -35.22 -59.64 -27.33
C ARG A 69 -34.60 -58.93 -26.13
N ARG A 70 -35.35 -57.99 -25.56
CA ARG A 70 -35.04 -57.36 -24.27
C ARG A 70 -35.15 -58.41 -23.16
N PHE A 71 -34.20 -58.44 -22.23
CA PHE A 71 -34.40 -59.06 -20.92
C PHE A 71 -33.93 -58.11 -19.81
N ARG A 72 -34.59 -58.20 -18.65
CA ARG A 72 -34.44 -57.28 -17.51
C ARG A 72 -34.22 -58.13 -16.26
N ILE A 73 -32.96 -58.27 -15.84
CA ILE A 73 -32.50 -59.09 -14.71
C ILE A 73 -31.60 -58.16 -13.89
N SER A 74 -32.10 -57.49 -12.84
CA SER A 74 -32.36 -57.98 -11.49
C SER A 74 -31.09 -58.36 -10.72
N PHE A 75 -30.79 -57.60 -9.67
CA PHE A 75 -29.69 -57.82 -8.73
C PHE A 75 -29.84 -59.17 -7.99
N THR A 76 -28.74 -59.94 -7.90
CA THR A 76 -28.26 -60.79 -6.77
C THR A 76 -27.45 -62.00 -7.30
N GLY A 77 -26.28 -62.29 -6.73
CA GLY A 77 -25.44 -63.40 -7.22
C GLY A 77 -23.93 -63.39 -6.87
N LEU A 78 -23.59 -63.33 -5.57
CA LEU A 78 -22.34 -63.86 -4.98
C LEU A 78 -20.96 -63.61 -5.65
N PHE A 79 -20.29 -62.55 -5.17
CA PHE A 79 -18.91 -62.55 -4.65
C PHE A 79 -17.74 -63.24 -5.41
N ALA A 80 -16.82 -62.41 -5.92
CA ALA A 80 -15.36 -62.66 -5.85
C ALA A 80 -14.47 -61.39 -5.65
N PRO A 81 -14.84 -60.38 -4.83
CA PRO A 81 -14.18 -59.07 -4.77
C PRO A 81 -12.80 -59.05 -4.08
N ARG A 82 -12.24 -60.19 -3.67
CA ARG A 82 -11.08 -60.23 -2.75
C ARG A 82 -9.69 -60.20 -3.40
N LEU A 83 -9.54 -60.45 -4.71
CA LEU A 83 -8.25 -60.30 -5.39
C LEU A 83 -8.03 -58.89 -5.99
N CYS A 84 -9.01 -58.32 -6.70
CA CYS A 84 -8.86 -56.98 -7.30
C CYS A 84 -8.57 -55.89 -6.24
N ASN A 85 -9.24 -55.94 -5.08
CA ASN A 85 -9.00 -54.96 -4.01
C ASN A 85 -7.60 -55.08 -3.38
N GLY A 86 -6.96 -56.26 -3.44
CA GLY A 86 -5.58 -56.42 -2.98
C GLY A 86 -4.59 -55.68 -3.88
N ILE A 87 -4.71 -55.88 -5.20
CA ILE A 87 -3.81 -55.27 -6.19
C ILE A 87 -4.00 -53.75 -6.26
N LEU A 88 -5.24 -53.26 -6.25
CA LEU A 88 -5.53 -51.82 -6.31
C LEU A 88 -4.99 -51.07 -5.09
N LEU A 89 -4.99 -51.69 -3.91
CA LEU A 89 -4.51 -51.11 -2.66
C LEU A 89 -2.97 -51.16 -2.57
N LEU A 90 -2.32 -52.15 -3.20
CA LEU A 90 -0.86 -52.25 -3.29
C LEU A 90 -0.27 -51.18 -4.24
N VAL A 91 -0.96 -50.83 -5.32
CA VAL A 91 -0.60 -49.67 -6.18
C VAL A 91 -0.70 -48.34 -5.40
N PHE A 92 -1.60 -48.24 -4.42
CA PHE A 92 -1.72 -47.08 -3.53
C PHE A 92 -0.70 -47.06 -2.37
N LEU A 93 0.11 -48.12 -2.24
CA LEU A 93 1.13 -48.28 -1.19
C LEU A 93 2.56 -48.27 -1.72
N PHE A 94 2.78 -47.84 -2.97
CA PHE A 94 4.12 -47.50 -3.43
C PHE A 94 4.51 -46.12 -2.87
N PRO A 95 5.43 -46.00 -1.90
CA PRO A 95 5.85 -44.70 -1.44
C PRO A 95 6.61 -44.01 -2.58
N MET A 96 6.04 -42.94 -3.13
CA MET A 96 6.85 -42.01 -3.91
C MET A 96 7.94 -41.49 -2.97
N ALA A 97 9.19 -41.85 -3.25
CA ALA A 97 10.34 -41.26 -2.60
C ALA A 97 10.41 -39.80 -3.05
N VAL A 98 9.71 -38.93 -2.31
CA VAL A 98 9.77 -37.49 -2.49
C VAL A 98 11.21 -37.07 -2.22
N LEU A 99 11.96 -36.83 -3.29
CA LEU A 99 13.22 -36.11 -3.25
C LEU A 99 12.89 -34.72 -2.72
N ALA A 100 13.07 -34.54 -1.41
CA ALA A 100 12.87 -33.26 -0.76
C ALA A 100 13.87 -32.27 -1.35
N GLN A 101 13.39 -31.33 -2.16
CA GLN A 101 14.19 -30.20 -2.63
C GLN A 101 14.76 -29.48 -1.39
N GLU A 102 16.08 -29.32 -1.39
CA GLU A 102 16.79 -28.79 -0.23
C GLU A 102 16.37 -27.34 0.05
N VAL A 103 16.11 -27.05 1.33
CA VAL A 103 15.81 -25.69 1.78
C VAL A 103 17.11 -24.89 1.73
N SER A 104 17.18 -23.91 0.84
CA SER A 104 18.35 -23.02 0.74
C SER A 104 18.13 -21.74 1.54
N VAL A 105 19.18 -21.31 2.23
CA VAL A 105 19.22 -20.09 3.03
C VAL A 105 20.48 -19.31 2.67
N THR A 106 20.31 -18.12 2.12
CA THR A 106 21.40 -17.22 1.73
C THR A 106 21.30 -15.90 2.48
N ALA A 107 22.41 -15.17 2.59
CA ALA A 107 22.44 -13.81 3.12
C ALA A 107 23.35 -12.94 2.26
N GLU A 108 22.86 -11.76 1.92
CA GLU A 108 23.57 -10.75 1.12
C GLU A 108 23.53 -9.40 1.84
N ALA A 109 24.57 -8.59 1.64
CA ALA A 109 24.71 -7.25 2.22
C ALA A 109 24.97 -6.24 1.11
N ASP A 110 24.06 -5.29 0.94
CA ASP A 110 24.07 -4.32 -0.16
C ASP A 110 23.76 -2.90 0.35
N PRO A 111 24.61 -1.88 0.12
CA PRO A 111 25.93 -1.97 -0.52
C PRO A 111 27.01 -2.61 0.36
N ASN A 112 28.00 -3.21 -0.30
CA ASN A 112 29.23 -3.72 0.31
C ASN A 112 30.38 -3.58 -0.72
N PRO A 113 31.31 -2.61 -0.58
CA PRO A 113 31.52 -1.75 0.59
C PRO A 113 30.40 -0.74 0.85
N VAL A 114 30.20 -0.41 2.13
CA VAL A 114 29.27 0.60 2.63
C VAL A 114 30.04 1.81 3.16
N GLY A 115 29.44 3.00 3.14
CA GLY A 115 30.00 4.19 3.76
C GLY A 115 29.75 4.23 5.27
N ALA A 116 30.63 4.84 6.06
CA ALA A 116 30.43 5.02 7.50
C ALA A 116 29.16 5.84 7.84
N ASP A 117 28.72 6.71 6.92
CA ASP A 117 27.48 7.50 7.01
C ASP A 117 26.27 6.84 6.30
N ASP A 118 26.47 5.70 5.63
CA ASP A 118 25.45 5.01 4.83
C ASP A 118 24.88 3.80 5.58
N GLN A 119 23.66 3.41 5.21
CA GLN A 119 23.02 2.17 5.67
C GLN A 119 23.29 1.04 4.67
N LEU A 120 23.50 -0.17 5.17
CA LEU A 120 23.46 -1.39 4.35
C LEU A 120 22.21 -2.24 4.66
N SER A 121 21.74 -2.93 3.64
CA SER A 121 20.60 -3.85 3.70
C SER A 121 21.12 -5.28 3.75
N LEU A 122 21.02 -5.91 4.91
CA LEU A 122 21.26 -7.35 5.10
C LEU A 122 19.98 -8.10 4.72
N THR A 123 19.95 -8.73 3.55
CA THR A 123 18.80 -9.53 3.08
C THR A 123 19.10 -11.02 3.27
N ILE A 124 18.28 -11.68 4.08
CA ILE A 124 18.31 -13.14 4.27
C ILE A 124 17.20 -13.74 3.40
N THR A 125 17.54 -14.54 2.39
CA THR A 125 16.57 -15.17 1.49
C THR A 125 16.48 -16.67 1.77
N VAL A 126 15.26 -17.17 1.88
CA VAL A 126 14.92 -18.55 2.23
C VAL A 126 14.05 -19.13 1.13
N SER A 127 14.55 -20.09 0.37
CA SER A 127 13.75 -20.83 -0.61
C SER A 127 13.38 -22.20 -0.04
N SER A 128 12.08 -22.49 0.06
CA SER A 128 11.58 -23.77 0.58
C SER A 128 10.39 -24.31 -0.22
N PRO A 129 10.31 -25.64 -0.44
CA PRO A 129 9.11 -26.26 -1.00
C PRO A 129 8.02 -26.36 0.08
N GLY A 130 6.89 -25.67 -0.13
CA GLY A 130 5.69 -25.83 0.71
C GLY A 130 5.73 -25.24 2.13
N GLY A 131 6.58 -24.24 2.40
CA GLY A 131 6.70 -23.63 3.73
C GLY A 131 6.90 -22.11 3.76
N GLY A 132 6.76 -21.54 4.96
CA GLY A 132 7.31 -20.24 5.34
C GLY A 132 8.35 -20.41 6.44
N ALA A 133 9.26 -19.46 6.58
CA ALA A 133 10.29 -19.45 7.61
C ALA A 133 9.83 -18.68 8.86
N GLU A 134 10.31 -19.10 10.04
CA GLU A 134 10.26 -18.23 11.22
C GLU A 134 11.21 -17.03 11.00
N ARG A 135 10.78 -15.84 11.45
CA ARG A 135 11.59 -14.61 11.41
C ARG A 135 12.97 -14.87 12.08
N PRO A 136 14.08 -14.81 11.34
CA PRO A 136 15.40 -15.06 11.93
C PRO A 136 15.76 -13.97 12.93
N GLN A 137 16.37 -14.37 14.05
CA GLN A 137 16.86 -13.42 15.05
C GLN A 137 18.30 -13.04 14.70
N ILE A 138 18.51 -11.75 14.40
CA ILE A 138 19.85 -11.21 14.12
C ILE A 138 20.62 -11.13 15.45
N PRO A 139 21.77 -11.81 15.60
CA PRO A 139 22.60 -11.68 16.79
C PRO A 139 23.20 -10.26 16.85
N LYS A 140 23.77 -9.87 18.00
CA LYS A 140 24.58 -8.64 18.06
C LYS A 140 25.79 -8.82 17.14
N ILE A 141 25.95 -7.92 16.17
CA ILE A 141 27.11 -7.86 15.28
C ILE A 141 28.00 -6.72 15.77
N ASP A 142 29.27 -7.00 16.07
CA ASP A 142 30.18 -5.95 16.54
C ASP A 142 30.56 -4.99 15.38
N GLY A 143 30.37 -3.70 15.61
CA GLY A 143 30.61 -2.63 14.63
C GLY A 143 29.45 -2.35 13.66
N LEU A 144 28.38 -3.16 13.65
CA LEU A 144 27.18 -2.94 12.82
C LEU A 144 25.92 -2.91 13.71
N LYS A 145 25.38 -1.70 13.95
CA LYS A 145 24.17 -1.50 14.73
C LYS A 145 22.92 -1.85 13.92
N LEU A 146 22.06 -2.71 14.46
CA LEU A 146 20.75 -3.00 13.88
C LEU A 146 19.83 -1.77 14.01
N VAL A 147 19.56 -1.10 12.89
CA VAL A 147 18.71 0.11 12.84
C VAL A 147 17.28 -0.15 12.38
N GLY A 148 16.96 -1.28 11.74
CA GLY A 148 15.56 -1.62 11.46
C GLY A 148 15.33 -3.00 10.85
N GLY A 149 14.05 -3.37 10.70
CA GLY A 149 13.61 -4.56 9.98
C GLY A 149 13.19 -5.77 10.84
N PRO A 150 12.87 -6.90 10.18
CA PRO A 150 12.95 -7.08 8.74
C PRO A 150 11.77 -6.42 8.04
N SER A 151 12.00 -5.86 6.85
CA SER A 151 10.97 -5.92 5.82
C SER A 151 10.86 -7.37 5.35
N VAL A 152 9.65 -7.87 5.14
CA VAL A 152 9.41 -9.28 4.78
C VAL A 152 8.72 -9.32 3.43
N SER A 153 9.42 -9.84 2.43
CA SER A 153 8.87 -10.12 1.11
C SER A 153 8.63 -11.63 0.95
N ASN A 154 7.45 -12.00 0.45
CA ASN A 154 7.06 -13.38 0.17
C ASN A 154 6.76 -13.50 -1.33
N GLN A 155 7.53 -14.30 -2.06
CA GLN A 155 7.28 -14.62 -3.46
C GLN A 155 6.95 -16.11 -3.60
N PHE A 156 5.80 -16.40 -4.20
CA PHE A 156 5.35 -17.75 -4.50
C PHE A 156 5.51 -18.04 -5.99
N GLN A 157 6.08 -19.19 -6.34
CA GLN A 157 6.24 -19.64 -7.73
C GLN A 157 5.72 -21.08 -7.89
N TRP A 158 4.99 -21.32 -8.98
CA TRP A 158 4.49 -22.64 -9.36
C TRP A 158 4.99 -22.98 -10.74
N ILE A 159 5.87 -23.98 -10.86
CA ILE A 159 6.54 -24.36 -12.11
C ILE A 159 6.45 -25.88 -12.27
N ASN A 160 5.92 -26.35 -13.40
CA ASN A 160 5.84 -27.78 -13.77
C ASN A 160 5.25 -28.70 -12.66
N GLY A 161 4.23 -28.22 -11.95
CA GLY A 161 3.59 -28.96 -10.85
C GLY A 161 4.30 -28.86 -9.48
N GLN A 162 5.49 -28.26 -9.42
CA GLN A 162 6.21 -28.00 -8.18
C GLN A 162 5.90 -26.59 -7.66
N SER A 163 5.83 -26.46 -6.34
CA SER A 163 5.46 -25.25 -5.61
C SER A 163 6.64 -24.81 -4.74
N SER A 164 7.20 -23.64 -5.03
CA SER A 164 8.32 -23.06 -4.29
C SER A 164 7.91 -21.72 -3.66
N SER A 165 8.32 -21.56 -2.40
CA SER A 165 8.09 -20.37 -1.59
C SER A 165 9.44 -19.74 -1.27
N SER A 166 9.66 -18.52 -1.77
CA SER A 166 10.85 -17.72 -1.49
C SER A 166 10.48 -16.58 -0.55
N GLN A 167 11.15 -16.50 0.59
CA GLN A 167 10.90 -15.50 1.62
C GLN A 167 12.18 -14.73 1.95
N SER A 168 12.14 -13.41 1.77
CA SER A 168 13.28 -12.52 2.01
C SER A 168 13.04 -11.61 3.22
N PHE A 169 13.95 -11.64 4.18
CA PHE A 169 13.97 -10.80 5.38
C PHE A 169 15.08 -9.74 5.24
N THR A 170 14.72 -8.50 4.94
CA THR A 170 15.68 -7.39 4.76
C THR A 170 15.80 -6.54 6.02
N TYR A 171 16.97 -6.60 6.65
CA TYR A 171 17.35 -5.87 7.85
C TYR A 171 18.23 -4.66 7.51
N ALA A 172 17.96 -3.52 8.15
CA ALA A 172 18.75 -2.31 8.00
C ALA A 172 19.85 -2.28 9.08
N LEU A 173 21.12 -2.31 8.65
CA LEU A 173 22.30 -2.19 9.51
C LEU A 173 23.02 -0.87 9.24
N LEU A 174 23.55 -0.24 10.29
CA LEU A 174 24.33 1.00 10.22
C LEU A 174 25.73 0.75 10.83
N PRO A 175 26.83 1.11 10.14
CA PRO A 175 28.16 1.06 10.73
C PRO A 175 28.30 1.96 11.96
N GLU A 176 29.08 1.50 12.94
CA GLU A 176 29.48 2.32 14.10
C GLU A 176 30.90 2.90 13.95
N LYS A 177 31.76 2.29 13.11
CA LYS A 177 33.16 2.67 12.86
C LYS A 177 33.59 2.26 11.44
N GLU A 178 34.65 2.91 10.93
CA GLU A 178 35.38 2.45 9.73
C GLU A 178 36.08 1.09 10.01
N GLY A 179 36.16 0.19 9.03
CA GLY A 179 36.79 -1.14 9.21
C GLY A 179 36.19 -2.26 8.36
N SER A 180 36.59 -3.51 8.61
CA SER A 180 35.94 -4.71 8.05
C SER A 180 35.31 -5.54 9.16
N PHE A 181 34.01 -5.81 9.05
CA PHE A 181 33.23 -6.48 10.08
C PHE A 181 32.67 -7.81 9.55
N LYS A 182 32.57 -8.80 10.43
CA LYS A 182 32.03 -10.13 10.12
C LYS A 182 30.61 -10.25 10.66
N ILE A 183 29.66 -10.58 9.78
CA ILE A 183 28.32 -11.02 10.15
C ILE A 183 28.39 -12.55 10.32
N PRO A 184 28.18 -13.08 11.53
CA PRO A 184 28.27 -14.53 11.78
C PRO A 184 27.07 -15.27 11.14
N PRO A 185 27.18 -16.59 10.90
CA PRO A 185 26.10 -17.44 10.42
C PRO A 185 24.78 -17.23 11.19
N ILE A 186 23.72 -16.85 10.47
CA ILE A 186 22.42 -16.48 11.05
C ILE A 186 21.49 -17.67 11.00
N ALA A 187 20.92 -18.05 12.15
CA ALA A 187 19.98 -19.15 12.26
C ALA A 187 18.58 -18.77 11.73
N VAL A 188 18.06 -19.58 10.81
CA VAL A 188 16.69 -19.52 10.27
C VAL A 188 16.00 -20.85 10.56
N LYS A 189 14.78 -20.83 11.10
CA LYS A 189 13.99 -22.06 11.25
C LYS A 189 12.96 -22.19 10.12
N VAL A 190 12.91 -23.37 9.52
CA VAL A 190 11.94 -23.74 8.47
C VAL A 190 11.39 -25.13 8.80
N GLY A 191 10.08 -25.23 8.99
CA GLY A 191 9.43 -26.50 9.36
C GLY A 191 9.99 -27.15 10.65
N GLY A 192 10.40 -26.33 11.62
CA GLY A 192 11.02 -26.79 12.88
C GLY A 192 12.49 -27.20 12.79
N LYS A 193 13.09 -27.27 11.59
CA LYS A 193 14.54 -27.49 11.39
C LYS A 193 15.28 -26.16 11.33
N SER A 194 16.47 -26.08 11.92
CA SER A 194 17.32 -24.88 11.87
C SER A 194 18.37 -24.98 10.77
N TYR A 195 18.38 -23.99 9.89
CA TYR A 195 19.35 -23.77 8.83
C TYR A 195 20.19 -22.52 9.17
N HIS A 196 21.35 -22.35 8.52
CA HIS A 196 22.24 -21.22 8.79
C HIS A 196 22.69 -20.56 7.49
N THR A 197 22.82 -19.23 7.50
CA THR A 197 23.50 -18.49 6.42
C THR A 197 25.00 -18.76 6.45
N GLN A 198 25.71 -18.40 5.38
CA GLN A 198 27.17 -18.31 5.40
C GLN A 198 27.62 -17.09 6.25
N GLU A 199 28.89 -17.08 6.67
CA GLU A 199 29.52 -15.89 7.26
C GLU A 199 29.75 -14.84 6.16
N LEU A 200 29.46 -13.57 6.44
CA LEU A 200 29.53 -12.49 5.45
C LEU A 200 30.43 -11.35 5.94
N ILE A 201 31.38 -10.93 5.09
CA ILE A 201 32.34 -9.86 5.42
C ILE A 201 31.86 -8.54 4.80
N VAL A 202 31.59 -7.55 5.64
CA VAL A 202 31.19 -6.19 5.25
C VAL A 202 32.38 -5.25 5.38
N LYS A 203 32.70 -4.51 4.31
CA LYS A 203 33.74 -3.46 4.32
C LYS A 203 33.09 -2.09 4.50
N VAL A 204 33.48 -1.37 5.55
CA VAL A 204 33.05 0.01 5.82
C VAL A 204 34.18 0.96 5.45
N VAL A 205 33.91 1.83 4.48
CA VAL A 205 34.83 2.87 4.01
C VAL A 205 34.42 4.25 4.52
N LYS A 206 35.34 5.21 4.45
CA LYS A 206 35.15 6.57 4.93
C LYS A 206 34.27 7.41 3.99
N GLY A 207 33.31 8.13 4.55
CA GLY A 207 32.34 8.93 3.79
C GLY A 207 31.15 8.11 3.29
N SER A 208 30.53 8.55 2.18
CA SER A 208 29.39 7.89 1.52
C SER A 208 29.80 7.33 0.16
N VAL A 209 29.33 6.13 -0.18
CA VAL A 209 29.68 5.40 -1.43
C VAL A 209 28.52 5.42 -2.43
N LEU A 210 27.36 5.95 -2.03
CA LEU A 210 26.14 6.08 -2.83
C LEU A 210 26.28 7.14 -3.93
N GLY A 211 27.18 6.88 -4.89
CA GLY A 211 27.51 7.74 -6.02
C GLY A 211 28.65 7.24 -6.93
N GLN A 212 29.35 6.13 -6.61
CA GLN A 212 30.49 5.64 -7.42
C GLN A 212 30.46 4.14 -7.80
N SER A 213 29.44 3.39 -7.39
CA SER A 213 29.29 1.97 -7.76
C SER A 213 28.70 1.80 -9.17
N GLY A 214 29.53 1.45 -10.15
CA GLY A 214 29.10 1.23 -11.53
C GLY A 214 28.31 -0.06 -11.75
N THR A 215 27.09 0.06 -12.30
CA THR A 215 26.43 -0.90 -13.22
C THR A 215 26.45 -2.41 -12.90
N SER A 216 26.43 -2.81 -11.62
CA SER A 216 26.08 -4.18 -11.23
C SER A 216 24.59 -4.46 -11.45
N ARG A 217 24.19 -4.78 -12.69
CA ARG A 217 22.83 -5.20 -13.05
C ARG A 217 22.38 -6.38 -12.17
N ARG A 218 21.47 -6.13 -11.22
CA ARG A 218 20.73 -7.20 -10.53
C ARG A 218 19.98 -8.02 -11.58
N ARG A 219 20.31 -9.30 -11.75
CA ARG A 219 19.63 -10.22 -12.68
C ARG A 219 18.33 -10.75 -12.06
N GLY A 220 17.38 -9.84 -11.84
CA GLY A 220 15.97 -10.22 -11.71
C GLY A 220 15.40 -10.67 -13.06
N LEU A 221 14.15 -11.11 -13.08
CA LEU A 221 13.40 -11.14 -14.35
C LEU A 221 13.32 -9.69 -14.88
N PRO A 222 13.48 -9.46 -16.19
CA PRO A 222 13.20 -8.15 -16.76
C PRO A 222 11.75 -7.78 -16.46
N SER A 223 11.52 -6.57 -15.94
CA SER A 223 10.15 -6.08 -15.81
C SER A 223 9.63 -5.69 -17.18
N ILE A 224 8.32 -5.81 -17.40
CA ILE A 224 7.69 -5.39 -18.67
C ILE A 224 7.96 -3.90 -18.96
N PHE A 225 8.24 -3.10 -17.93
CA PHE A 225 8.59 -1.69 -18.02
C PHE A 225 10.04 -1.41 -18.47
N ASP A 226 10.95 -2.39 -18.39
CA ASP A 226 12.31 -2.26 -18.90
C ASP A 226 12.38 -2.38 -20.42
N ASP A 227 11.51 -3.23 -21.00
CA ASP A 227 11.40 -3.47 -22.45
C ASP A 227 10.64 -2.35 -23.18
N MET A 228 9.80 -1.59 -22.45
CA MET A 228 9.07 -0.42 -22.97
C MET A 228 9.87 0.89 -22.98
N GLY A 229 11.19 0.85 -22.69
CA GLY A 229 12.08 2.01 -22.85
C GLY A 229 11.77 3.22 -21.96
N LEU A 230 11.01 3.04 -20.87
CA LEU A 230 10.63 4.15 -19.97
C LEU A 230 11.84 4.73 -19.23
N ASP A 231 11.81 6.03 -18.97
CA ASP A 231 12.85 6.74 -18.21
C ASP A 231 12.98 6.27 -16.74
N GLU A 232 14.12 6.56 -16.09
CA GLU A 232 14.33 6.28 -14.66
C GLU A 232 13.31 6.99 -13.75
N ASP A 233 12.88 8.19 -14.11
CA ASP A 233 11.94 9.01 -13.32
C ASP A 233 10.46 8.73 -13.68
N SER A 234 10.16 7.67 -14.44
CA SER A 234 8.79 7.28 -14.77
C SER A 234 7.98 6.86 -13.53
N PRO A 235 6.79 7.44 -13.28
CA PRO A 235 5.98 7.19 -12.07
C PRO A 235 5.35 5.79 -12.00
N LEU A 236 5.59 4.94 -13.01
CA LEU A 236 5.14 3.54 -13.08
C LEU A 236 6.17 2.54 -12.55
N ARG A 237 7.43 2.95 -12.33
CA ARG A 237 8.48 2.11 -11.70
C ARG A 237 8.44 2.22 -10.18
N ASP A 238 8.92 1.18 -9.50
CA ASP A 238 9.28 1.25 -8.08
C ASP A 238 10.62 1.99 -7.93
N ARG A 239 10.59 3.16 -7.28
CA ARG A 239 11.79 4.00 -7.04
C ARG A 239 12.35 3.75 -5.64
N THR A 240 13.53 3.16 -5.54
CA THR A 240 14.28 3.08 -4.27
C THR A 240 14.57 4.49 -3.73
N PRO A 241 14.19 4.84 -2.48
CA PRO A 241 14.27 6.20 -1.96
C PRO A 241 15.72 6.71 -1.79
N ARG A 242 16.11 7.68 -2.62
CA ARG A 242 17.46 8.25 -2.60
C ARG A 242 17.68 9.12 -1.34
N ARG A 243 18.93 9.40 -0.95
CA ARG A 243 19.24 10.25 0.24
C ARG A 243 18.58 11.64 0.15
N GLY A 244 18.49 12.20 -1.05
CA GLY A 244 17.83 13.48 -1.32
C GLY A 244 16.30 13.44 -1.50
N ASP A 245 15.67 12.27 -1.60
CA ASP A 245 14.21 12.17 -1.81
C ASP A 245 13.43 12.46 -0.52
N VAL A 246 14.06 12.26 0.64
CA VAL A 246 13.48 12.49 1.98
C VAL A 246 14.56 13.04 2.92
N LEU A 247 14.34 14.23 3.48
CA LEU A 247 15.25 14.96 4.35
C LEU A 247 14.58 15.28 5.68
N THR A 248 15.33 15.27 6.79
CA THR A 248 14.85 15.67 8.12
C THR A 248 15.66 16.84 8.65
N THR A 249 15.01 17.96 8.94
CA THR A 249 15.65 19.15 9.52
C THR A 249 15.13 19.43 10.93
N ALA A 250 16.02 19.98 11.75
CA ALA A 250 15.67 20.64 13.00
C ALA A 250 15.89 22.14 12.79
N GLU A 251 14.86 22.95 13.02
CA GLU A 251 14.92 24.41 12.88
C GLU A 251 14.62 25.07 14.24
N LEU A 252 15.34 26.15 14.54
CA LEU A 252 15.22 26.97 15.75
C LEU A 252 14.78 28.39 15.36
N ASP A 253 13.92 29.00 16.16
CA ASP A 253 13.49 30.41 15.97
C ASP A 253 14.57 31.45 16.33
N LYS A 254 15.54 31.09 17.18
CA LYS A 254 16.65 31.95 17.63
C LYS A 254 18.00 31.22 17.60
N LYS A 255 19.10 31.97 17.42
CA LYS A 255 20.48 31.44 17.53
C LYS A 255 21.18 31.82 18.84
N THR A 256 20.72 32.89 19.48
CA THR A 256 21.24 33.44 20.74
C THR A 256 20.06 33.87 21.61
N LEU A 257 20.10 33.52 22.90
CA LEU A 257 19.06 33.85 23.88
C LEU A 257 19.67 34.00 25.28
N PHE A 258 18.87 34.42 26.25
CA PHE A 258 19.22 34.40 27.66
C PHE A 258 18.81 33.08 28.35
N MET A 259 19.43 32.78 29.49
CA MET A 259 18.98 31.71 30.39
C MET A 259 17.51 31.94 30.80
N GLY A 260 16.70 30.89 30.80
CA GLY A 260 15.25 30.95 31.07
C GLY A 260 14.37 31.48 29.92
N GLU A 261 14.94 32.04 28.85
CA GLU A 261 14.17 32.53 27.70
C GLU A 261 13.62 31.37 26.85
N GLN A 262 12.41 31.50 26.31
CA GLN A 262 11.86 30.51 25.37
C GLN A 262 12.61 30.56 24.02
N ILE A 263 13.07 29.39 23.58
CA ILE A 263 13.47 29.08 22.20
C ILE A 263 12.61 27.91 21.69
N THR A 264 12.23 27.93 20.42
CA THR A 264 11.27 26.98 19.86
C THR A 264 11.95 26.05 18.85
N LEU A 265 12.05 24.77 19.21
CA LEU A 265 12.60 23.71 18.36
C LEU A 265 11.47 23.09 17.53
N THR A 266 11.63 23.09 16.21
CA THR A 266 10.66 22.55 15.26
C THR A 266 11.33 21.48 14.40
N TYR A 267 10.81 20.25 14.46
CA TYR A 267 11.26 19.14 13.63
C TYR A 267 10.40 19.04 12.36
N LYS A 268 11.06 18.97 11.20
CA LYS A 268 10.44 18.96 9.89
C LYS A 268 10.96 17.80 9.04
N ILE A 269 10.08 17.27 8.19
CA ILE A 269 10.44 16.40 7.07
C ILE A 269 10.20 17.18 5.77
N LEU A 270 11.14 17.15 4.84
CA LEU A 270 10.96 17.56 3.46
C LEU A 270 11.00 16.30 2.60
N THR A 271 9.94 15.99 1.85
CA THR A 271 9.83 14.76 1.06
C THR A 271 9.38 15.04 -0.38
N GLN A 272 9.87 14.25 -1.33
CA GLN A 272 9.36 14.15 -2.70
C GLN A 272 8.45 12.93 -2.87
N LEU A 273 8.50 11.98 -1.93
CA LEU A 273 7.72 10.74 -1.96
C LEU A 273 6.54 10.79 -0.97
N PRO A 274 5.40 10.13 -1.25
CA PRO A 274 4.29 10.04 -0.30
C PRO A 274 4.70 9.26 0.96
N ILE A 275 4.62 9.92 2.12
CA ILE A 275 4.86 9.28 3.43
C ILE A 275 3.57 8.56 3.87
N ALA A 276 3.69 7.28 4.22
CA ALA A 276 2.63 6.48 4.83
C ALA A 276 2.64 6.56 6.37
N GLN A 277 3.83 6.61 6.99
CA GLN A 277 4.01 6.69 8.44
C GLN A 277 5.31 7.40 8.82
N VAL A 278 5.28 8.12 9.94
CA VAL A 278 6.43 8.73 10.61
C VAL A 278 6.56 8.14 12.01
N GLU A 279 7.75 7.70 12.38
CA GLU A 279 8.09 7.25 13.74
C GLU A 279 9.38 7.93 14.22
N ILE A 280 9.43 8.32 15.49
CA ILE A 280 10.60 8.95 16.10
C ILE A 280 11.38 7.88 16.86
N LYS A 281 12.36 7.25 16.19
CA LYS A 281 13.07 6.09 16.74
C LYS A 281 14.03 6.47 17.87
N GLU A 282 14.76 7.57 17.72
CA GLU A 282 15.71 8.05 18.73
C GLU A 282 15.53 9.56 18.92
N SER A 283 15.05 9.99 20.09
CA SER A 283 14.89 11.40 20.49
C SER A 283 15.73 11.64 21.75
N PRO A 284 17.02 11.98 21.64
CA PRO A 284 17.90 12.02 22.81
C PRO A 284 17.56 13.15 23.80
N ALA A 285 17.94 12.97 25.06
CA ALA A 285 17.61 13.92 26.13
C ALA A 285 18.33 15.28 25.94
N LEU A 286 17.54 16.37 25.93
CA LEU A 286 18.02 17.75 25.75
C LEU A 286 18.61 18.31 27.05
N LYS A 287 19.81 17.83 27.43
CA LYS A 287 20.52 18.26 28.64
C LYS A 287 20.72 19.79 28.65
N GLY A 288 20.43 20.43 29.78
CA GLY A 288 20.52 21.89 29.94
C GLY A 288 19.27 22.66 29.51
N PHE A 289 18.19 21.97 29.11
CA PHE A 289 16.90 22.58 28.79
C PHE A 289 15.78 21.97 29.64
N TRP A 290 14.87 22.80 30.14
CA TRP A 290 13.49 22.36 30.40
C TRP A 290 12.75 22.27 29.07
N VAL A 291 11.89 21.27 28.91
CA VAL A 291 11.27 20.92 27.62
C VAL A 291 9.75 20.78 27.79
N GLU A 292 8.98 21.67 27.17
CA GLU A 292 7.54 21.52 26.99
C GLU A 292 7.25 21.06 25.55
N GLU A 293 6.37 20.08 25.39
CA GLU A 293 5.90 19.66 24.07
C GLU A 293 4.74 20.56 23.61
N ILE A 294 4.79 21.02 22.37
CA ILE A 294 3.73 21.81 21.74
C ILE A 294 2.86 20.85 20.94
N GLU A 295 1.59 20.68 21.35
CA GLU A 295 0.64 19.86 20.61
C GLU A 295 0.48 20.35 19.17
N LEU A 296 0.59 19.41 18.23
CA LEU A 296 0.38 19.63 16.80
C LEU A 296 -0.98 19.05 16.38
N PRO A 297 -1.61 19.56 15.30
CA PRO A 297 -2.81 18.95 14.76
C PRO A 297 -2.55 17.48 14.39
N LYS A 298 -3.53 16.61 14.69
CA LYS A 298 -3.45 15.15 14.48
C LYS A 298 -3.15 14.73 13.04
N GLN A 299 -3.35 15.63 12.08
CA GLN A 299 -2.91 15.50 10.70
C GLN A 299 -1.95 16.66 10.39
N PRO A 300 -0.65 16.41 10.14
CA PRO A 300 0.30 17.43 9.73
C PRO A 300 -0.12 18.10 8.42
N VAL A 301 -0.17 19.43 8.42
CA VAL A 301 -0.52 20.21 7.21
C VAL A 301 0.69 20.21 6.25
N PRO A 302 0.54 19.73 4.99
CA PRO A 302 1.60 19.81 4.00
C PRO A 302 1.84 21.25 3.54
N GLN A 303 3.11 21.64 3.38
CA GLN A 303 3.51 22.93 2.81
C GLN A 303 4.47 22.73 1.64
N GLY A 304 4.25 23.40 0.51
CA GLY A 304 5.17 23.31 -0.63
C GLY A 304 6.44 24.13 -0.38
N ARG A 305 7.62 23.50 -0.45
CA ARG A 305 8.92 24.17 -0.29
C ARG A 305 9.84 23.80 -1.45
N ASN A 306 10.30 24.80 -2.22
CA ASN A 306 11.35 24.61 -3.23
C ASN A 306 12.71 24.69 -2.55
N LEU A 307 13.59 23.74 -2.83
CA LEU A 307 14.96 23.70 -2.32
C LEU A 307 15.90 23.19 -3.43
N ASN A 308 16.88 24.03 -3.80
CA ASN A 308 17.84 23.78 -4.88
C ASN A 308 17.18 23.39 -6.22
N GLY A 309 16.07 24.07 -6.57
CA GLY A 309 15.32 23.83 -7.80
C GLY A 309 14.38 22.62 -7.76
N LYS A 310 14.37 21.84 -6.68
CA LYS A 310 13.48 20.68 -6.50
C LYS A 310 12.33 21.03 -5.55
N GLN A 311 11.12 20.63 -5.92
CA GLN A 311 9.93 20.81 -5.09
C GLN A 311 9.81 19.68 -4.06
N TYR A 312 9.67 20.05 -2.79
CA TYR A 312 9.40 19.14 -1.69
C TYR A 312 8.06 19.50 -1.03
N THR A 313 7.43 18.50 -0.43
CA THR A 313 6.38 18.70 0.58
C THR A 313 7.03 18.71 1.95
N GLU A 314 6.90 19.83 2.66
CA GLU A 314 7.31 19.98 4.06
C GLU A 314 6.17 19.60 5.01
N TYR A 315 6.51 18.81 6.03
CA TYR A 315 5.64 18.45 7.15
C TYR A 315 6.32 18.81 8.47
N THR A 316 5.66 19.60 9.32
CA THR A 316 6.08 19.78 10.72
C THR A 316 5.54 18.61 11.55
N ILE A 317 6.43 17.84 12.18
CA ILE A 317 6.10 16.54 12.80
C ILE A 317 6.21 16.51 14.33
N LYS A 318 7.07 17.35 14.91
CA LYS A 318 7.22 17.51 16.35
C LYS A 318 7.66 18.94 16.65
N LYS A 319 7.14 19.52 17.73
CA LYS A 319 7.48 20.88 18.13
C LYS A 319 7.60 20.99 19.64
N GLN A 320 8.62 21.70 20.11
CA GLN A 320 8.94 21.79 21.54
C GLN A 320 9.37 23.21 21.90
N ALA A 321 8.87 23.73 23.02
CA ALA A 321 9.40 24.93 23.65
C ALA A 321 10.50 24.52 24.63
N LEU A 322 11.71 25.05 24.44
CA LEU A 322 12.86 24.81 25.29
C LEU A 322 13.15 26.06 26.12
N PHE A 323 13.53 25.87 27.37
CA PHE A 323 13.95 26.95 28.28
C PHE A 323 15.33 26.56 28.86
N PRO A 324 16.43 27.27 28.52
CA PRO A 324 17.75 26.90 29.02
C PRO A 324 17.86 27.07 30.54
N THR A 325 18.33 26.03 31.23
CA THR A 325 18.53 26.02 32.68
C THR A 325 19.95 26.40 33.10
N THR A 326 20.87 26.56 32.14
CA THR A 326 22.25 27.00 32.35
C THR A 326 22.72 27.93 31.22
N ALA A 327 23.63 28.85 31.53
CA ALA A 327 24.32 29.67 30.54
C ALA A 327 25.55 28.94 29.95
N GLY A 328 25.93 29.28 28.72
CA GLY A 328 27.05 28.66 28.01
C GLY A 328 26.71 28.30 26.56
N SER A 329 27.42 27.34 25.98
CA SER A 329 27.06 26.72 24.71
C SER A 329 26.34 25.40 24.97
N LEU A 330 25.07 25.29 24.57
CA LEU A 330 24.27 24.08 24.72
C LEU A 330 24.09 23.40 23.35
N GLN A 331 24.15 22.07 23.34
CA GLN A 331 23.96 21.27 22.13
C GLN A 331 22.62 20.54 22.16
N ILE A 332 21.89 20.63 21.04
CA ILE A 332 20.74 19.79 20.71
C ILE A 332 21.26 18.65 19.85
N PRO A 333 21.30 17.40 20.35
CA PRO A 333 21.79 16.25 19.58
C PRO A 333 20.85 15.89 18.43
N ALA A 334 21.41 15.22 17.42
CA ALA A 334 20.67 14.66 16.29
C ALA A 334 19.57 13.69 16.77
N SER A 335 18.36 13.81 16.21
CA SER A 335 17.27 12.85 16.41
C SER A 335 17.10 11.96 15.18
N THR A 336 16.85 10.66 15.38
CA THR A 336 16.66 9.65 14.33
C THR A 336 15.18 9.38 14.10
N PHE A 337 14.72 9.60 12.87
CA PHE A 337 13.36 9.33 12.40
C PHE A 337 13.34 8.12 11.47
N ALA A 338 12.27 7.34 11.53
CA ALA A 338 11.96 6.23 10.63
C ALA A 338 10.72 6.61 9.80
N LEU A 339 10.88 6.63 8.48
CA LEU A 339 9.91 7.20 7.56
C LEU A 339 9.48 6.13 6.56
N VAL A 340 8.24 5.66 6.67
CA VAL A 340 7.68 4.70 5.71
C VAL A 340 7.18 5.49 4.51
N VAL A 341 7.83 5.33 3.36
CA VAL A 341 7.45 5.99 2.09
C VAL A 341 6.92 4.98 1.09
N ARG A 342 6.04 5.44 0.20
CA ARG A 342 5.54 4.66 -0.94
C ARG A 342 6.45 4.89 -2.14
N THR A 343 7.05 3.81 -2.65
CA THR A 343 8.01 3.82 -3.77
C THR A 343 7.32 3.69 -5.13
N SER A 344 6.07 3.21 -5.15
CA SER A 344 5.19 3.19 -6.31
C SER A 344 3.81 3.74 -5.96
N THR A 345 3.32 4.70 -6.74
CA THR A 345 1.91 5.05 -6.83
C THR A 345 1.18 4.01 -7.69
N GLY A 346 0.96 2.84 -7.08
CA GLY A 346 0.54 1.63 -7.80
C GLY A 346 -0.69 1.82 -8.70
N GLY A 347 -0.56 1.36 -9.95
CA GLY A 347 -1.71 1.20 -10.86
C GLY A 347 -2.68 0.10 -10.40
N PHE A 348 -3.73 -0.16 -11.19
CA PHE A 348 -4.89 -0.99 -10.81
C PHE A 348 -4.59 -2.40 -10.25
N PHE A 349 -3.41 -2.95 -10.51
CA PHE A 349 -2.96 -4.27 -10.02
C PHE A 349 -1.75 -4.24 -9.07
N SER A 350 -1.24 -3.05 -8.71
CA SER A 350 -0.08 -2.89 -7.83
C SER A 350 -0.49 -2.43 -6.42
N PHE A 351 -0.27 -3.29 -5.43
CA PHE A 351 -0.38 -2.96 -4.01
C PHE A 351 0.85 -2.14 -3.60
N GLY A 352 0.84 -0.85 -3.95
CA GLY A 352 2.00 0.05 -3.95
C GLY A 352 3.01 -0.16 -2.81
N THR A 353 4.21 -0.55 -3.22
CA THR A 353 5.35 -0.93 -2.36
C THR A 353 5.70 0.15 -1.34
N GLN A 354 6.12 -0.28 -0.14
CA GLN A 354 6.50 0.60 0.96
C GLN A 354 7.91 0.25 1.47
N GLU A 355 8.77 1.26 1.57
CA GLU A 355 10.11 1.13 2.14
C GLU A 355 10.25 2.00 3.41
N THR A 356 11.01 1.52 4.40
CA THR A 356 11.29 2.26 5.64
C THR A 356 12.66 2.93 5.55
N VAL A 357 12.64 4.25 5.56
CA VAL A 357 13.80 5.12 5.31
C VAL A 357 14.19 5.80 6.61
N PHE A 358 15.40 5.53 7.10
CA PHE A 358 15.93 6.20 8.29
C PHE A 358 16.64 7.51 7.93
N ARG A 359 16.36 8.57 8.69
CA ARG A 359 16.98 9.90 8.52
C ARG A 359 17.29 10.51 9.89
N LYS A 360 18.38 11.26 9.97
CA LYS A 360 18.81 11.98 11.18
C LYS A 360 18.80 13.47 10.91
N THR A 361 18.42 14.28 11.89
CA THR A 361 18.65 15.73 11.84
C THR A 361 20.12 16.03 12.11
N GLU A 362 20.58 17.18 11.64
CA GLU A 362 21.87 17.73 12.06
C GLU A 362 21.82 18.16 13.55
N PRO A 363 22.92 18.03 14.31
CA PRO A 363 22.99 18.55 15.68
C PRO A 363 23.11 20.07 15.66
N LEU A 364 22.38 20.76 16.54
CA LEU A 364 22.37 22.23 16.62
C LEU A 364 23.13 22.70 17.86
N SER A 365 23.88 23.79 17.73
CA SER A 365 24.55 24.45 18.86
C SER A 365 23.94 25.83 19.10
N ILE A 366 23.61 26.12 20.36
CA ILE A 366 22.96 27.35 20.84
C ILE A 366 23.91 28.08 21.79
N LYS A 367 24.00 29.41 21.68
CA LYS A 367 24.66 30.25 22.69
C LYS A 367 23.62 30.84 23.65
N VAL A 368 23.71 30.47 24.92
CA VAL A 368 22.89 30.98 26.02
C VAL A 368 23.71 31.97 26.84
N ASN A 369 23.26 33.22 26.87
CA ASN A 369 23.87 34.26 27.71
C ASN A 369 23.34 34.16 29.15
N PRO A 370 24.19 34.43 30.17
CA PRO A 370 23.70 34.60 31.54
C PRO A 370 22.79 35.84 31.65
N LEU A 371 21.91 35.85 32.64
CA LEU A 371 21.15 37.05 33.00
C LEU A 371 22.11 38.11 33.58
N PRO A 372 21.87 39.42 33.35
CA PRO A 372 22.72 40.46 33.93
C PRO A 372 22.57 40.51 35.46
N GLU A 373 23.66 40.55 36.21
CA GLU A 373 23.59 40.80 37.66
C GLU A 373 23.36 42.30 37.99
N VAL A 374 23.64 43.19 37.03
CA VAL A 374 23.43 44.64 37.18
C VAL A 374 21.93 44.97 37.19
N ARG A 375 21.47 45.66 38.25
CA ARG A 375 20.06 46.02 38.52
C ARG A 375 19.10 44.82 38.64
N LYS A 376 19.61 43.64 39.02
CA LYS A 376 18.81 42.46 39.37
C LYS A 376 18.03 42.71 40.67
N PRO A 377 16.68 42.65 40.66
CA PRO A 377 15.87 42.85 41.87
C PRO A 377 16.08 41.72 42.91
N ALA A 378 15.93 42.04 44.20
CA ALA A 378 16.11 41.06 45.28
C ALA A 378 14.96 40.02 45.33
N ASP A 379 13.79 40.40 44.84
CA ASP A 379 12.57 39.59 44.67
C ASP A 379 12.54 38.80 43.34
N PHE A 380 13.63 38.79 42.56
CA PHE A 380 13.67 38.17 41.25
C PHE A 380 13.63 36.63 41.31
N GLY A 381 12.42 36.05 41.31
CA GLY A 381 12.16 34.61 41.29
C GLY A 381 12.45 33.88 39.96
N GLY A 382 13.39 34.37 39.14
CA GLY A 382 13.81 33.68 37.91
C GLY A 382 12.83 33.77 36.72
N ALA A 383 11.84 34.66 36.76
CA ALA A 383 10.86 34.83 35.69
C ALA A 383 11.45 35.54 34.45
N VAL A 384 11.41 34.90 33.28
CA VAL A 384 12.02 35.41 32.04
C VAL A 384 11.00 35.40 30.90
N GLY A 385 10.77 36.57 30.31
CA GLY A 385 9.80 36.75 29.23
C GLY A 385 9.10 38.11 29.23
N SER A 386 7.79 38.12 28.98
CA SER A 386 6.93 39.29 29.02
C SER A 386 5.65 38.93 29.76
N PHE A 387 5.40 39.61 30.89
CA PHE A 387 4.33 39.26 31.83
C PHE A 387 3.47 40.47 32.21
N LYS A 388 2.17 40.22 32.39
CA LYS A 388 1.18 41.11 32.99
C LYS A 388 0.61 40.41 34.23
N ILE A 389 0.48 41.14 35.34
CA ILE A 389 -0.15 40.66 36.57
C ILE A 389 -1.47 41.41 36.80
N GLU A 390 -2.52 40.68 37.19
CA GLU A 390 -3.86 41.20 37.50
C GLU A 390 -4.36 40.58 38.80
N THR A 391 -5.25 41.30 39.50
CA THR A 391 -5.81 40.86 40.79
C THR A 391 -7.30 41.13 40.85
N SER A 392 -8.05 40.18 41.42
CA SER A 392 -9.47 40.32 41.71
C SER A 392 -9.84 39.66 43.04
N VAL A 393 -10.92 40.15 43.64
CA VAL A 393 -11.56 39.53 44.81
C VAL A 393 -12.96 39.07 44.42
N ASP A 394 -13.45 38.01 45.06
CA ASP A 394 -14.85 37.56 44.90
C ASP A 394 -15.86 38.52 45.56
N LYS A 395 -15.43 39.26 46.58
CA LYS A 395 -16.24 40.23 47.33
C LYS A 395 -15.48 41.52 47.57
N SER A 396 -16.08 42.67 47.21
CA SER A 396 -15.61 44.02 47.60
C SER A 396 -16.26 44.55 48.89
N LYS A 397 -17.16 43.76 49.50
CA LYS A 397 -17.82 44.03 50.79
C LYS A 397 -17.89 42.74 51.60
N ALA A 398 -17.53 42.77 52.87
CA ALA A 398 -17.50 41.61 53.76
C ALA A 398 -17.74 42.03 55.23
N GLU A 399 -18.18 41.12 56.11
CA GLU A 399 -18.13 41.34 57.56
C GLU A 399 -16.73 41.00 58.13
N VAL A 400 -16.35 41.61 59.26
CA VAL A 400 -15.13 41.20 60.01
C VAL A 400 -15.17 39.70 60.31
N GLY A 401 -14.11 38.97 59.98
CA GLY A 401 -14.03 37.52 60.13
C GLY A 401 -14.57 36.71 58.93
N GLU A 402 -15.19 37.35 57.93
CA GLU A 402 -15.69 36.68 56.73
C GLU A 402 -14.56 36.37 55.73
N ALA A 403 -14.58 35.18 55.11
CA ALA A 403 -13.59 34.81 54.10
C ALA A 403 -13.85 35.49 52.74
N ILE A 404 -12.78 36.05 52.17
CA ILE A 404 -12.69 36.63 50.83
C ILE A 404 -11.65 35.82 50.03
N ASN A 405 -11.96 35.49 48.79
CA ASN A 405 -11.03 34.83 47.88
C ASN A 405 -10.29 35.88 47.04
N LEU A 406 -9.01 36.10 47.34
CA LEU A 406 -8.11 36.92 46.53
C LEU A 406 -7.48 36.06 45.44
N LYS A 407 -7.69 36.45 44.18
CA LYS A 407 -7.15 35.79 43.00
C LYS A 407 -6.09 36.67 42.34
N VAL A 408 -4.87 36.14 42.23
CA VAL A 408 -3.73 36.75 41.54
C VAL A 408 -3.51 35.99 40.23
N VAL A 409 -3.50 36.70 39.09
CA VAL A 409 -3.32 36.10 37.76
C VAL A 409 -2.12 36.74 37.07
N LEU A 410 -1.05 35.96 36.91
CA LEU A 410 0.06 36.30 36.01
C LEU A 410 -0.24 35.73 34.62
N SER A 411 0.00 36.50 33.56
CA SER A 411 -0.26 36.07 32.17
C SER A 411 0.77 36.65 31.19
N GLY A 412 1.02 35.97 30.07
CA GLY A 412 1.97 36.44 29.06
C GLY A 412 2.76 35.32 28.39
N LEU A 413 4.02 35.59 28.04
CA LEU A 413 4.93 34.68 27.33
C LEU A 413 6.20 34.48 28.16
N GLY A 414 6.55 33.25 28.52
CA GLY A 414 7.71 33.00 29.40
C GLY A 414 7.70 31.62 30.08
N ASN A 415 8.61 31.44 31.03
CA ASN A 415 8.89 30.18 31.74
C ASN A 415 7.89 29.84 32.88
N PHE A 416 6.57 29.92 32.62
CA PHE A 416 5.52 29.82 33.65
C PHE A 416 5.65 28.66 34.65
N ARG A 417 5.98 27.45 34.20
CA ARG A 417 6.10 26.28 35.09
C ARG A 417 7.27 26.34 36.08
N THR A 418 8.30 27.16 35.81
CA THR A 418 9.43 27.31 36.75
C THR A 418 9.13 28.32 37.85
N ILE A 419 8.06 29.11 37.71
CA ILE A 419 7.57 30.02 38.75
C ILE A 419 6.61 29.20 39.63
N THR A 420 7.04 28.78 40.81
CA THR A 420 6.19 27.97 41.71
C THR A 420 5.15 28.83 42.41
N ASP A 421 5.63 29.83 43.15
CA ASP A 421 4.86 30.58 44.14
C ASP A 421 4.97 32.08 43.88
N PHE A 422 3.91 32.81 44.25
CA PHE A 422 3.95 34.26 44.32
C PHE A 422 3.99 34.69 45.80
N PRO A 423 5.07 35.36 46.26
CA PRO A 423 5.16 35.85 47.63
C PRO A 423 4.21 37.04 47.79
N LEU A 424 3.07 36.82 48.47
CA LEU A 424 2.18 37.92 48.82
C LEU A 424 2.89 38.84 49.83
N PRO A 425 2.86 40.18 49.67
CA PRO A 425 3.25 41.09 50.74
C PRO A 425 2.34 40.91 51.96
N GLU A 426 2.81 41.36 53.13
CA GLU A 426 1.94 41.49 54.30
C GLU A 426 0.76 42.41 53.96
N LEU A 427 -0.45 41.98 54.34
CA LEU A 427 -1.69 42.72 54.12
C LEU A 427 -2.16 43.32 55.46
N PRO A 428 -1.97 44.63 55.71
CA PRO A 428 -2.49 45.28 56.91
C PRO A 428 -4.00 45.03 57.05
N GLY A 429 -4.46 44.73 58.26
CA GLY A 429 -5.87 44.45 58.52
C GLY A 429 -6.37 43.06 58.08
N PHE A 430 -5.60 42.25 57.34
CA PHE A 430 -6.01 40.92 56.89
C PHE A 430 -5.16 39.78 57.47
N LYS A 431 -5.79 38.63 57.71
CA LYS A 431 -5.12 37.36 57.96
C LYS A 431 -5.17 36.49 56.70
N ILE A 432 -4.01 36.09 56.21
CA ILE A 432 -3.84 35.29 54.97
C ILE A 432 -3.78 33.80 55.34
N TYR A 433 -4.44 32.96 54.53
CA TYR A 433 -4.39 31.50 54.61
C TYR A 433 -3.82 30.91 53.31
N SER A 434 -3.49 29.61 53.34
CA SER A 434 -2.68 28.93 52.31
C SER A 434 -3.23 29.08 50.89
N SER A 435 -2.31 29.32 49.95
CA SER A 435 -2.59 29.46 48.53
C SER A 435 -2.85 28.13 47.83
N LYS A 436 -3.66 28.17 46.76
CA LYS A 436 -3.68 27.14 45.72
C LYS A 436 -3.24 27.76 44.40
N SER A 437 -2.28 27.14 43.72
CA SER A 437 -1.87 27.51 42.36
C SER A 437 -2.56 26.65 41.31
N ASN A 438 -2.91 27.24 40.17
CA ASN A 438 -3.39 26.56 38.98
C ASN A 438 -2.75 27.16 37.73
N ASP A 439 -2.12 26.31 36.91
CA ASP A 439 -1.28 26.69 35.79
C ASP A 439 -2.00 26.37 34.47
N ASN A 440 -2.53 27.39 33.80
CA ASN A 440 -3.21 27.25 32.52
C ASN A 440 -2.27 27.66 31.38
N VAL A 441 -1.47 26.71 30.92
CA VAL A 441 -0.52 26.89 29.81
C VAL A 441 -1.24 26.59 28.50
N THR A 442 -1.36 27.60 27.62
CA THR A 442 -1.96 27.43 26.28
C THR A 442 -0.94 27.75 25.20
N VAL A 443 -0.95 27.03 24.08
CA VAL A 443 -0.17 27.45 22.91
C VAL A 443 -1.04 28.34 22.04
N ARG A 444 -0.58 29.57 21.78
CA ARG A 444 -1.22 30.50 20.84
C ARG A 444 -0.19 31.00 19.84
N ASN A 445 -0.57 31.07 18.57
CA ASN A 445 0.27 31.56 17.47
C ASN A 445 1.71 30.99 17.51
N ASN A 446 1.84 29.67 17.71
CA ASN A 446 3.12 28.95 17.75
C ASN A 446 4.07 29.28 18.92
N VAL A 447 3.63 30.03 19.93
CA VAL A 447 4.37 30.38 21.17
C VAL A 447 3.62 29.89 22.41
N LEU A 448 4.33 29.58 23.49
CA LEU A 448 3.74 29.11 24.75
C LEU A 448 3.25 30.32 25.57
N GLN A 449 1.94 30.52 25.60
CA GLN A 449 1.25 31.59 26.32
C GLN A 449 0.56 31.05 27.57
N GLY A 450 1.21 31.24 28.71
CA GLY A 450 0.66 30.83 30.00
C GLY A 450 -0.20 31.91 30.65
N SER A 451 -1.12 31.44 31.49
CA SER A 451 -1.42 32.14 32.74
C SER A 451 -1.18 31.23 33.94
N LYS A 452 -0.69 31.83 35.02
CA LYS A 452 -0.57 31.21 36.33
C LYS A 452 -1.49 31.94 37.29
N THR A 453 -2.36 31.19 37.95
CA THR A 453 -3.34 31.69 38.90
C THR A 453 -2.95 31.23 40.30
N TRP A 454 -2.89 32.14 41.26
CA TRP A 454 -2.83 31.80 42.68
C TRP A 454 -4.12 32.31 43.36
N GLU A 455 -4.75 31.44 44.13
CA GLU A 455 -5.97 31.74 44.89
C GLU A 455 -5.66 31.66 46.39
N TYR A 456 -5.83 32.77 47.11
CA TYR A 456 -5.56 32.95 48.53
C TYR A 456 -6.87 33.25 49.26
N VAL A 457 -7.04 32.70 50.47
CA VAL A 457 -8.14 33.10 51.35
C VAL A 457 -7.63 34.16 52.31
N VAL A 458 -8.24 35.35 52.27
CA VAL A 458 -7.91 36.48 53.15
C VAL A 458 -9.12 36.81 54.03
N ILE A 459 -8.88 37.06 55.32
CA ILE A 459 -9.93 37.33 56.30
C ILE A 459 -9.65 38.69 56.98
N PRO A 460 -10.53 39.70 56.84
CA PRO A 460 -10.35 41.00 57.45
C PRO A 460 -10.57 40.93 58.97
N GLN A 461 -9.72 41.62 59.72
CA GLN A 461 -9.68 41.63 61.19
C GLN A 461 -10.25 42.94 61.78
N VAL A 462 -10.29 44.02 61.00
CA VAL A 462 -10.66 45.37 61.43
C VAL A 462 -11.82 45.89 60.56
N PRO A 463 -12.86 46.54 61.13
CA PRO A 463 -13.94 47.15 60.35
C PRO A 463 -13.54 48.53 59.82
N GLY A 464 -13.74 48.78 58.53
CA GLY A 464 -13.33 50.02 57.87
C GLY A 464 -13.31 49.92 56.34
N LYS A 465 -12.61 50.87 55.71
CA LYS A 465 -12.15 50.76 54.32
C LYS A 465 -10.75 50.16 54.34
N GLU A 466 -10.65 48.85 54.17
CA GLU A 466 -9.37 48.15 54.12
C GLU A 466 -8.87 48.07 52.67
N PHE A 467 -7.55 48.02 52.50
CA PHE A 467 -6.92 48.06 51.18
C PHE A 467 -5.94 46.90 50.98
N ILE A 468 -6.12 46.17 49.88
CA ILE A 468 -5.09 45.27 49.35
C ILE A 468 -4.16 46.15 48.49
N PRO A 469 -2.87 46.30 48.83
CA PRO A 469 -1.95 47.24 48.16
C PRO A 469 -1.52 46.75 46.78
N GLU A 470 -0.77 47.58 46.03
CA GLU A 470 -0.12 47.16 44.78
C GLU A 470 0.86 45.99 45.05
N MET A 471 0.59 44.84 44.44
CA MET A 471 1.52 43.72 44.37
C MET A 471 2.48 43.90 43.20
N LYS A 472 3.76 43.58 43.42
CA LYS A 472 4.84 43.73 42.44
C LYS A 472 5.35 42.37 42.01
N PHE A 473 5.78 42.27 40.76
CA PHE A 473 6.37 41.06 40.19
C PHE A 473 7.55 41.41 39.30
N SER A 474 8.76 41.12 39.77
CA SER A 474 10.00 41.34 39.02
C SER A 474 10.29 40.23 38.01
N TYR A 475 10.47 40.60 36.75
CA TYR A 475 10.84 39.69 35.67
C TYR A 475 11.95 40.27 34.79
N PHE A 476 12.71 39.42 34.10
CA PHE A 476 13.65 39.84 33.07
C PHE A 476 12.96 39.83 31.70
N SER A 477 13.04 40.94 30.97
CA SER A 477 12.54 41.05 29.61
C SER A 477 13.68 40.84 28.61
N PRO A 478 13.72 39.74 27.84
CA PRO A 478 14.80 39.48 26.88
C PRO A 478 14.83 40.47 25.71
N GLU A 479 13.65 40.97 25.33
CA GLU A 479 13.47 42.00 24.29
C GLU A 479 14.09 43.34 24.71
N ALA A 480 13.79 43.80 25.93
CA ALA A 480 14.37 45.01 26.50
C ALA A 480 15.80 44.81 27.05
N LYS A 481 16.23 43.55 27.22
CA LYS A 481 17.49 43.12 27.87
C LYS A 481 17.66 43.68 29.29
N GLN A 482 16.54 43.89 29.99
CA GLN A 482 16.47 44.58 31.27
C GLN A 482 15.41 43.95 32.17
N TYR A 483 15.60 44.08 33.49
CA TYR A 483 14.56 43.77 34.47
C TYR A 483 13.42 44.79 34.40
N ARG A 484 12.20 44.31 34.63
CA ARG A 484 10.96 45.10 34.68
C ARG A 484 10.09 44.60 35.83
N GLU A 485 9.30 45.51 36.38
CA GLU A 485 8.23 45.18 37.32
C GLU A 485 6.90 45.15 36.59
N ALA A 486 6.09 44.11 36.80
CA ALA A 486 4.65 44.17 36.60
C ALA A 486 3.99 44.54 37.94
N ARG A 487 2.92 45.34 37.91
CA ARG A 487 2.23 45.80 39.12
C ARG A 487 0.72 45.63 39.02
N THR A 488 0.08 45.29 40.13
CA THR A 488 -1.38 45.20 40.24
C THR A 488 -2.00 46.54 40.63
N ALA A 489 -3.30 46.70 40.38
CA ALA A 489 -4.07 47.75 41.04
C ALA A 489 -4.22 47.41 42.54
N ALA A 490 -4.28 48.44 43.39
CA ALA A 490 -4.77 48.29 44.76
C ALA A 490 -6.30 48.07 44.74
N LEU A 491 -6.82 47.26 45.66
CA LEU A 491 -8.24 46.93 45.76
C LEU A 491 -8.81 47.41 47.11
N GLU A 492 -9.87 48.21 47.08
CA GLU A 492 -10.63 48.57 48.28
C GLU A 492 -11.61 47.46 48.65
N VAL A 493 -11.63 47.09 49.93
CA VAL A 493 -12.61 46.18 50.54
C VAL A 493 -13.32 46.93 51.67
N ALA A 494 -14.63 47.12 51.54
CA ALA A 494 -15.43 47.72 52.61
C ALA A 494 -15.79 46.65 53.65
N VAL A 495 -15.09 46.66 54.78
CA VAL A 495 -15.29 45.71 55.88
C VAL A 495 -16.33 46.27 56.86
N LEU A 496 -17.50 45.65 56.88
CA LEU A 496 -18.57 45.95 57.81
C LEU A 496 -18.24 45.39 59.20
N LYS A 497 -18.61 46.15 60.25
CA LYS A 497 -18.55 45.66 61.63
C LYS A 497 -19.45 44.43 61.76
N GLY A 498 -18.83 43.26 61.89
CA GLY A 498 -19.54 41.99 61.91
C GLY A 498 -20.50 41.88 63.10
N LYS A 499 -21.53 41.04 62.96
CA LYS A 499 -22.47 40.73 64.05
C LYS A 499 -21.74 40.04 65.20
N GLY A 500 -21.33 40.84 66.20
CA GLY A 500 -20.48 40.39 67.30
C GLY A 500 -21.09 39.23 68.09
N VAL A 501 -20.50 38.04 67.95
CA VAL A 501 -20.73 36.89 68.83
C VAL A 501 -19.84 37.07 70.07
N PRO A 502 -20.39 37.25 71.28
CA PRO A 502 -19.58 37.35 72.49
C PRO A 502 -19.09 35.97 72.92
N GLY A 503 -17.77 35.76 72.98
CA GLY A 503 -17.17 34.59 73.61
C GLY A 503 -17.30 33.28 72.84
N GLY A 504 -16.35 33.00 71.94
CA GLY A 504 -16.12 31.69 71.35
C GLY A 504 -14.63 31.49 71.07
N GLU A 505 -14.09 30.31 71.37
CA GLU A 505 -12.66 30.04 71.22
C GLU A 505 -12.22 30.03 69.74
N PRO A 506 -10.96 30.39 69.43
CA PRO A 506 -10.42 30.42 68.06
C PRO A 506 -10.11 29.01 67.52
N GLY A 507 -11.10 28.11 67.54
CA GLY A 507 -10.93 26.66 67.36
C GLY A 507 -11.75 26.00 66.25
N GLN A 508 -12.67 26.70 65.58
CA GLN A 508 -13.41 26.12 64.44
C GLN A 508 -14.05 27.20 63.53
N VAL A 509 -13.38 27.53 62.42
CA VAL A 509 -14.05 28.21 61.30
C VAL A 509 -14.82 27.15 60.52
N ALA A 510 -16.14 27.13 60.66
CA ALA A 510 -16.99 26.21 59.91
C ALA A 510 -16.89 26.54 58.40
N PHE A 511 -16.39 25.59 57.61
CA PHE A 511 -16.40 25.69 56.14
C PHE A 511 -17.84 25.62 55.63
N ALA A 512 -18.49 26.78 55.52
CA ALA A 512 -19.79 26.92 54.89
C ALA A 512 -19.70 26.50 53.41
N GLN A 513 -20.16 25.30 53.08
CA GLN A 513 -20.14 24.76 51.71
C GLN A 513 -21.19 25.42 50.80
N GLN A 514 -21.03 26.72 50.53
CA GLN A 514 -21.69 27.43 49.44
C GLN A 514 -20.67 27.66 48.32
N GLY A 515 -20.52 26.66 47.44
CA GLY A 515 -19.50 26.70 46.38
C GLY A 515 -19.45 25.47 45.47
N LEU A 516 -19.96 24.31 45.90
CA LEU A 516 -20.09 23.13 45.04
C LEU A 516 -21.33 23.20 44.14
N VAL A 517 -21.30 24.12 43.17
CA VAL A 517 -22.19 24.06 42.00
C VAL A 517 -21.87 22.77 41.25
N LYS A 518 -22.75 21.77 41.39
CA LYS A 518 -22.52 20.37 41.01
C LYS A 518 -22.55 20.15 39.49
N ARG A 519 -21.52 20.65 38.79
CA ARG A 519 -21.42 20.66 37.33
C ARG A 519 -20.52 19.53 36.81
N GLY A 520 -21.05 18.31 36.83
CA GLY A 520 -20.40 17.12 36.29
C GLY A 520 -21.12 15.85 36.71
N THR A 521 -21.73 15.14 35.76
CA THR A 521 -22.42 13.85 35.97
C THR A 521 -21.48 12.65 35.83
N ASP A 522 -20.19 12.86 36.09
CA ASP A 522 -19.09 11.94 35.75
C ASP A 522 -18.78 10.91 36.84
N ILE A 523 -19.29 11.12 38.06
CA ILE A 523 -19.20 10.16 39.17
C ILE A 523 -20.61 9.78 39.60
N ASN A 524 -21.14 8.72 38.99
CA ASN A 524 -22.36 8.08 39.49
C ASN A 524 -22.06 7.31 40.79
N TYR A 525 -22.98 7.37 41.74
CA TYR A 525 -22.85 6.72 43.04
C TYR A 525 -22.77 5.19 42.89
N ILE A 526 -21.90 4.55 43.67
CA ILE A 526 -21.72 3.09 43.65
C ILE A 526 -23.05 2.41 43.98
N LYS A 527 -23.54 1.51 43.11
CA LYS A 527 -24.77 0.75 43.37
C LYS A 527 -24.53 -0.28 44.47
N LEU A 528 -24.86 0.10 45.70
CA LEU A 528 -24.77 -0.76 46.90
C LEU A 528 -25.79 -1.92 46.91
N SER A 529 -26.69 -2.02 45.92
CA SER A 529 -27.66 -3.11 45.79
C SER A 529 -27.57 -3.81 44.43
N THR A 530 -27.35 -5.12 44.47
CA THR A 530 -27.41 -6.00 43.30
C THR A 530 -28.87 -6.28 42.94
N GLY A 531 -29.49 -5.39 42.14
CA GLY A 531 -30.78 -5.66 41.53
C GLY A 531 -30.77 -6.98 40.74
N ALA A 532 -31.85 -7.76 40.83
CA ALA A 532 -31.88 -9.16 40.39
C ALA A 532 -31.33 -9.38 38.97
N LEU A 533 -30.23 -10.14 38.88
CA LEU A 533 -29.51 -10.42 37.63
C LEU A 533 -30.35 -11.31 36.70
N LYS A 534 -31.10 -10.70 35.78
CA LYS A 534 -31.79 -11.42 34.71
C LYS A 534 -30.81 -11.69 33.57
N ASN A 535 -30.53 -12.96 33.28
CA ASN A 535 -29.71 -13.31 32.13
C ASN A 535 -30.37 -12.81 30.83
N ARG A 536 -29.66 -11.97 30.08
CA ARG A 536 -30.08 -11.41 28.79
C ARG A 536 -29.41 -12.08 27.58
N SER A 537 -28.57 -13.11 27.77
CA SER A 537 -27.91 -13.84 26.68
C SER A 537 -28.87 -14.75 25.92
N LYS A 538 -29.70 -14.18 25.03
CA LYS A 538 -30.22 -14.96 23.90
C LYS A 538 -29.02 -15.31 23.02
N HIS A 539 -28.58 -16.56 23.04
CA HIS A 539 -27.36 -16.96 22.35
C HIS A 539 -27.53 -16.86 20.84
N LEU A 540 -26.51 -16.40 20.13
CA LEU A 540 -26.58 -16.07 18.70
C LEU A 540 -27.07 -17.26 17.83
N TYR A 541 -26.67 -18.50 18.17
CA TYR A 541 -27.12 -19.72 17.48
C TYR A 541 -28.62 -20.01 17.61
N GLN A 542 -29.35 -19.33 18.53
CA GLN A 542 -30.81 -19.45 18.66
C GLN A 542 -31.57 -18.50 17.70
N SER A 543 -30.86 -17.65 16.96
CA SER A 543 -31.46 -16.69 16.02
C SER A 543 -31.47 -17.25 14.60
N SER A 544 -32.67 -17.48 14.04
CA SER A 544 -32.88 -18.06 12.70
C SER A 544 -32.17 -17.27 11.59
N TRP A 545 -31.96 -15.96 11.77
CA TRP A 545 -31.21 -15.10 10.84
C TRP A 545 -29.77 -15.58 10.59
N ILE A 546 -29.09 -16.16 11.58
CA ILE A 546 -27.69 -16.57 11.43
C ILE A 546 -27.52 -17.74 10.47
N TYR A 547 -28.48 -18.67 10.42
CA TYR A 547 -28.49 -19.73 9.42
C TYR A 547 -28.72 -19.18 8.01
N LEU A 548 -29.60 -18.19 7.86
CA LEU A 548 -29.81 -17.50 6.58
C LEU A 548 -28.53 -16.78 6.12
N ALA A 549 -27.86 -16.05 7.03
CA ALA A 549 -26.59 -15.40 6.75
C ALA A 549 -25.45 -16.38 6.42
N LEU A 550 -25.44 -17.58 7.01
CA LEU A 550 -24.46 -18.63 6.75
C LEU A 550 -24.65 -19.31 5.38
N PHE A 551 -25.91 -19.51 4.94
CA PHE A 551 -26.20 -20.17 3.67
C PHE A 551 -26.29 -19.21 2.47
N LEU A 552 -26.51 -17.90 2.68
CA LEU A 552 -26.57 -16.90 1.60
C LEU A 552 -25.36 -16.96 0.63
N PRO A 553 -24.09 -17.06 1.09
CA PRO A 553 -22.94 -17.11 0.19
C PRO A 553 -22.90 -18.42 -0.63
N LEU A 554 -23.35 -19.54 -0.06
CA LEU A 554 -23.39 -20.83 -0.75
C LEU A 554 -24.42 -20.81 -1.89
N PHE A 555 -25.62 -20.28 -1.63
CA PHE A 555 -26.65 -20.11 -2.67
C PHE A 555 -26.23 -19.10 -3.74
N PHE A 556 -25.57 -18.00 -3.37
CA PHE A 556 -25.08 -17.00 -4.32
C PHE A 556 -24.00 -17.56 -5.27
N ASN A 557 -22.99 -18.24 -4.73
CA ASN A 557 -21.95 -18.88 -5.53
C ASN A 557 -22.49 -20.05 -6.38
N GLY A 558 -23.40 -20.86 -5.83
CA GLY A 558 -24.10 -21.90 -6.59
C GLY A 558 -24.93 -21.33 -7.76
N GLY A 559 -25.61 -20.20 -7.53
CA GLY A 559 -26.34 -19.46 -8.58
C GLY A 559 -25.42 -18.91 -9.68
N LEU A 560 -24.26 -18.34 -9.31
CA LEU A 560 -23.24 -17.89 -10.27
C LEU A 560 -22.68 -19.05 -11.12
N LEU A 561 -22.32 -20.17 -10.49
CA LEU A 561 -21.84 -21.37 -11.20
C LEU A 561 -22.91 -21.97 -12.12
N PHE A 562 -24.17 -22.00 -11.69
CA PHE A 562 -25.27 -22.41 -12.54
C PHE A 562 -25.44 -21.48 -13.74
N TYR A 563 -25.44 -20.15 -13.50
CA TYR A 563 -25.59 -19.13 -14.54
C TYR A 563 -24.47 -19.16 -15.59
N SER A 564 -23.20 -19.28 -15.16
CA SER A 564 -22.07 -19.42 -16.08
C SER A 564 -22.13 -20.73 -16.88
N SER A 565 -22.55 -21.85 -16.25
CA SER A 565 -22.78 -23.10 -16.97
C SER A 565 -23.90 -23.03 -18.01
N GLN A 566 -24.93 -22.21 -17.75
CA GLN A 566 -26.01 -21.89 -18.69
C GLN A 566 -25.50 -21.08 -19.89
N GLN A 567 -24.73 -20.01 -19.65
CA GLN A 567 -24.13 -19.23 -20.73
C GLN A 567 -23.18 -20.06 -21.59
N ALA A 568 -22.35 -20.92 -20.99
CA ALA A 568 -21.45 -21.81 -21.73
C ALA A 568 -22.20 -22.76 -22.68
N ARG A 569 -23.33 -23.34 -22.24
CA ARG A 569 -24.20 -24.18 -23.09
C ARG A 569 -24.78 -23.38 -24.25
N LEU A 570 -25.34 -22.20 -23.99
CA LEU A 570 -25.91 -21.32 -25.01
C LEU A 570 -24.89 -20.89 -26.07
N GLN A 571 -23.63 -20.62 -25.68
CA GLN A 571 -22.56 -20.29 -26.63
C GLN A 571 -22.12 -21.48 -27.49
N HIS A 572 -22.13 -22.71 -26.93
CA HIS A 572 -21.89 -23.93 -27.71
C HIS A 572 -23.02 -24.19 -28.73
N ASP A 573 -24.28 -24.03 -28.33
CA ASP A 573 -25.43 -24.18 -29.23
C ASP A 573 -25.41 -23.16 -30.37
N LEU A 574 -24.97 -21.91 -30.15
CA LEU A 574 -24.83 -20.92 -31.22
C LEU A 574 -23.86 -21.36 -32.33
N LYS A 575 -22.71 -21.97 -31.98
CA LYS A 575 -21.78 -22.52 -32.98
C LYS A 575 -22.36 -23.73 -33.70
N GLY A 576 -23.00 -24.65 -32.96
CA GLY A 576 -23.68 -25.81 -33.54
C GLY A 576 -24.85 -25.44 -34.46
N PHE A 577 -25.60 -24.39 -34.13
CA PHE A 577 -26.72 -23.87 -34.91
C PHE A 577 -26.26 -23.25 -36.24
N ARG A 578 -25.21 -22.42 -36.23
CA ARG A 578 -24.63 -21.86 -37.47
C ARG A 578 -24.16 -22.97 -38.41
N SER A 579 -23.39 -23.93 -37.90
CA SER A 579 -22.89 -25.06 -38.71
C SER A 579 -24.02 -25.90 -39.33
N ARG A 580 -25.09 -26.18 -38.57
CA ARG A 580 -26.30 -26.86 -39.09
C ARG A 580 -27.09 -26.03 -40.11
N GLN A 581 -27.02 -24.70 -40.07
CA GLN A 581 -27.74 -23.83 -41.01
C GLN A 581 -26.89 -23.39 -42.20
N ALA A 582 -25.55 -23.53 -42.16
CA ALA A 582 -24.60 -23.08 -43.18
C ALA A 582 -25.04 -23.45 -44.60
N ARG A 583 -25.36 -24.73 -44.84
CA ARG A 583 -25.87 -25.21 -46.13
C ARG A 583 -27.16 -24.51 -46.58
N LYS A 584 -28.12 -24.28 -45.67
CA LYS A 584 -29.40 -23.62 -45.97
C LYS A 584 -29.23 -22.11 -46.26
N VAL A 585 -28.18 -21.49 -45.73
CA VAL A 585 -27.78 -20.12 -46.10
C VAL A 585 -27.09 -20.10 -47.47
N ALA A 586 -26.18 -21.05 -47.71
CA ALA A 586 -25.49 -21.20 -48.99
C ALA A 586 -26.46 -21.49 -50.16
N GLU A 587 -27.40 -22.42 -50.00
CA GLU A 587 -28.41 -22.74 -51.02
C GLU A 587 -29.31 -21.52 -51.34
N LYS A 588 -29.57 -20.62 -50.38
CA LYS A 588 -30.24 -19.33 -50.64
C LYS A 588 -29.38 -18.38 -51.47
N ARG A 589 -28.11 -18.18 -51.11
CA ARG A 589 -27.18 -17.30 -51.85
C ARG A 589 -26.90 -17.84 -53.26
N LEU A 590 -26.81 -19.16 -53.44
CA LEU A 590 -26.74 -19.79 -54.77
C LEU A 590 -28.02 -19.56 -55.60
N ALA A 591 -29.20 -19.60 -54.98
CA ALA A 591 -30.45 -19.27 -55.68
C ALA A 591 -30.52 -17.78 -56.10
N GLU A 592 -29.82 -16.89 -55.38
CA GLU A 592 -29.66 -15.47 -55.72
C GLU A 592 -28.63 -15.25 -56.84
N ALA A 593 -27.46 -15.89 -56.76
CA ALA A 593 -26.48 -15.92 -57.86
C ALA A 593 -27.13 -16.41 -59.17
N LYS A 594 -27.99 -17.44 -59.12
CA LYS A 594 -28.74 -17.93 -60.29
C LYS A 594 -29.69 -16.87 -60.88
N LYS A 595 -30.24 -15.95 -60.07
CA LYS A 595 -31.01 -14.80 -60.59
C LYS A 595 -30.11 -13.79 -61.30
N CYS A 596 -28.98 -13.42 -60.71
CA CYS A 596 -28.00 -12.52 -61.35
C CYS A 596 -27.49 -13.10 -62.69
N LEU A 597 -27.26 -14.41 -62.77
CA LEU A 597 -26.86 -15.12 -63.99
C LEU A 597 -27.96 -15.09 -65.08
N ASN A 598 -29.23 -15.15 -64.69
CA ASN A 598 -30.37 -14.99 -65.61
C ASN A 598 -30.48 -13.52 -66.09
N ASN A 599 -30.32 -12.57 -65.17
CA ASN A 599 -30.38 -11.11 -65.41
C ASN A 599 -29.11 -10.52 -66.06
N ASN A 600 -28.13 -11.35 -66.40
CA ASN A 600 -26.85 -10.97 -67.03
C ASN A 600 -25.95 -10.04 -66.17
N GLN A 601 -26.12 -10.06 -64.84
CA GLN A 601 -25.38 -9.23 -63.88
C GLN A 601 -24.08 -9.92 -63.45
N LEU A 602 -23.09 -9.94 -64.35
CA LEU A 602 -21.90 -10.82 -64.23
C LEU A 602 -21.03 -10.55 -62.98
N SER A 603 -20.70 -9.29 -62.70
CA SER A 603 -19.88 -8.93 -61.53
C SER A 603 -20.55 -9.29 -60.19
N GLN A 604 -21.87 -9.08 -60.11
CA GLN A 604 -22.67 -9.48 -58.95
C GLN A 604 -22.77 -11.00 -58.81
N PHE A 605 -22.88 -11.74 -59.93
CA PHE A 605 -22.86 -13.19 -59.94
C PHE A 605 -21.58 -13.76 -59.30
N HIS A 606 -20.39 -13.30 -59.71
CA HIS A 606 -19.13 -13.79 -59.13
C HIS A 606 -18.98 -13.44 -57.65
N GLY A 607 -19.30 -12.21 -57.25
CA GLY A 607 -19.23 -11.80 -55.83
C GLY A 607 -20.21 -12.57 -54.93
N ILE A 608 -21.43 -12.84 -55.39
CA ILE A 608 -22.41 -13.64 -54.62
C ILE A 608 -21.99 -15.12 -54.59
N LEU A 609 -21.37 -15.64 -55.66
CA LEU A 609 -20.89 -17.03 -55.71
C LEU A 609 -19.73 -17.27 -54.74
N GLU A 610 -18.76 -16.37 -54.72
CA GLU A 610 -17.66 -16.33 -53.75
C GLU A 610 -18.19 -16.23 -52.32
N ALA A 611 -19.07 -15.26 -52.03
CA ALA A 611 -19.69 -15.07 -50.72
C ALA A 611 -20.64 -16.23 -50.32
N SER A 612 -21.08 -17.06 -51.26
CA SER A 612 -21.82 -18.30 -50.94
C SER A 612 -20.88 -19.35 -50.35
N ILE A 613 -19.66 -19.47 -50.89
CA ILE A 613 -18.67 -20.47 -50.51
C ILE A 613 -17.93 -20.03 -49.24
N THR A 614 -17.34 -18.83 -49.21
CA THR A 614 -16.62 -18.33 -48.02
C THR A 614 -17.54 -18.22 -46.81
N GLY A 615 -18.81 -17.84 -47.04
CA GLY A 615 -19.87 -17.87 -46.02
C GLY A 615 -20.21 -19.29 -45.53
N TYR A 616 -20.34 -20.26 -46.44
CA TYR A 616 -20.55 -21.67 -46.06
C TYR A 616 -19.39 -22.22 -45.23
N LEU A 617 -18.15 -22.00 -45.66
CA LEU A 617 -16.94 -22.42 -44.93
C LEU A 617 -16.86 -21.76 -43.55
N SER A 618 -17.14 -20.44 -43.47
CA SER A 618 -17.21 -19.69 -42.21
C SER A 618 -18.26 -20.27 -41.25
N ASP A 619 -19.50 -20.47 -41.69
CA ASP A 619 -20.58 -20.96 -40.82
C ASP A 619 -20.42 -22.45 -40.46
N LYS A 620 -19.94 -23.31 -41.39
CA LYS A 620 -19.72 -24.75 -41.17
C LYS A 620 -18.56 -25.00 -40.20
N PHE A 621 -17.42 -24.32 -40.36
CA PHE A 621 -16.21 -24.51 -39.56
C PHE A 621 -16.07 -23.56 -38.36
N GLY A 622 -16.85 -22.47 -38.32
CA GLY A 622 -16.88 -21.52 -37.20
C GLY A 622 -15.83 -20.41 -37.27
N LEU A 623 -15.37 -20.06 -38.47
CA LEU A 623 -14.28 -19.11 -38.72
C LEU A 623 -14.78 -17.66 -38.80
N PRO A 624 -14.01 -16.66 -38.31
CA PRO A 624 -14.32 -15.25 -38.51
C PRO A 624 -14.27 -14.88 -40.00
N GLN A 625 -15.27 -14.14 -40.50
CA GLN A 625 -15.44 -13.84 -41.93
C GLN A 625 -14.38 -12.92 -42.55
N ILE A 626 -13.45 -12.41 -41.75
CA ILE A 626 -12.41 -11.44 -42.15
C ILE A 626 -11.07 -12.14 -42.46
N GLU A 627 -10.87 -13.39 -42.02
CA GLU A 627 -9.59 -14.10 -42.06
C GLU A 627 -9.67 -15.41 -42.90
N ILE A 628 -10.19 -15.31 -44.14
CA ILE A 628 -10.37 -16.49 -45.01
C ILE A 628 -9.53 -16.35 -46.28
N THR A 629 -8.26 -16.73 -46.19
CA THR A 629 -7.35 -16.89 -47.36
C THR A 629 -7.37 -18.31 -47.92
N SER A 630 -6.96 -18.50 -49.19
CA SER A 630 -6.80 -19.82 -49.83
C SER A 630 -5.98 -20.80 -48.98
N GLN A 631 -4.90 -20.33 -48.33
CA GLN A 631 -4.03 -21.15 -47.49
C GLN A 631 -4.72 -21.61 -46.20
N GLN A 632 -5.51 -20.73 -45.56
CA GLN A 632 -6.29 -21.09 -44.38
C GLN A 632 -7.42 -22.08 -44.73
N ILE A 633 -8.08 -21.93 -45.89
CA ILE A 633 -9.09 -22.88 -46.36
C ILE A 633 -8.48 -24.28 -46.50
N ARG A 634 -7.36 -24.42 -47.22
CA ARG A 634 -6.68 -25.72 -47.40
C ARG A 634 -6.33 -26.35 -46.06
N ARG A 635 -5.68 -25.61 -45.16
CA ARG A 635 -5.33 -26.07 -43.81
C ARG A 635 -6.55 -26.55 -43.01
N PHE A 636 -7.65 -25.79 -42.98
CA PHE A 636 -8.85 -26.21 -42.24
C PHE A 636 -9.60 -27.39 -42.86
N MET A 637 -9.42 -27.65 -44.16
CA MET A 637 -9.93 -28.85 -44.81
C MET A 637 -9.03 -30.08 -44.53
N GLU A 638 -7.71 -29.90 -44.50
CA GLU A 638 -6.73 -30.92 -44.11
C GLU A 638 -6.87 -31.34 -42.63
N GLU A 639 -7.00 -30.37 -41.71
CA GLU A 639 -7.29 -30.61 -40.27
C GLU A 639 -8.63 -31.35 -40.04
N ARG A 640 -9.49 -31.46 -41.06
CA ARG A 640 -10.78 -32.16 -41.06
C ARG A 640 -10.76 -33.51 -41.78
N SER A 641 -9.61 -33.93 -42.32
CA SER A 641 -9.47 -35.15 -43.16
C SER A 641 -10.33 -35.15 -44.42
N ILE A 642 -10.66 -33.96 -44.95
CA ILE A 642 -11.36 -33.81 -46.24
C ILE A 642 -10.38 -34.15 -47.37
N ASN A 643 -10.88 -34.71 -48.47
CA ASN A 643 -10.06 -35.12 -49.60
C ASN A 643 -9.23 -33.96 -50.17
N SER A 644 -7.92 -34.16 -50.31
CA SER A 644 -6.97 -33.15 -50.82
C SER A 644 -7.39 -32.59 -52.19
N HIS A 645 -7.86 -33.43 -53.12
CA HIS A 645 -8.36 -32.94 -54.41
C HIS A 645 -9.57 -32.00 -54.26
N LEU A 646 -10.42 -32.20 -53.24
CA LEU A 646 -11.57 -31.34 -52.98
C LEU A 646 -11.13 -29.97 -52.42
N SER A 647 -10.06 -29.91 -51.62
CA SER A 647 -9.51 -28.62 -51.15
C SER A 647 -8.83 -27.85 -52.28
N GLU A 648 -8.21 -28.55 -53.23
CA GLU A 648 -7.66 -27.94 -54.46
C GLU A 648 -8.77 -27.38 -55.36
N ASP A 649 -9.81 -28.17 -55.67
CA ASP A 649 -10.96 -27.76 -56.48
C ASP A 649 -11.66 -26.52 -55.90
N VAL A 650 -11.86 -26.49 -54.57
CA VAL A 650 -12.47 -25.35 -53.87
C VAL A 650 -11.59 -24.11 -53.90
N THR A 651 -10.26 -24.28 -53.76
CA THR A 651 -9.29 -23.17 -53.85
C THR A 651 -9.29 -22.58 -55.26
N ALA A 652 -9.11 -23.42 -56.28
CA ALA A 652 -9.06 -23.01 -57.68
C ALA A 652 -10.36 -22.33 -58.13
N LEU A 653 -11.51 -22.75 -57.61
CA LEU A 653 -12.80 -22.13 -57.91
C LEU A 653 -12.96 -20.74 -57.26
N LEU A 654 -12.45 -20.53 -56.05
CA LEU A 654 -12.44 -19.21 -55.42
C LEU A 654 -11.49 -18.24 -56.13
N GLU A 655 -10.37 -18.76 -56.65
CA GLU A 655 -9.42 -18.02 -57.47
C GLU A 655 -9.99 -17.72 -58.88
N GLU A 656 -10.72 -18.67 -59.51
CA GLU A 656 -11.49 -18.46 -60.75
C GLU A 656 -12.56 -17.36 -60.57
N CYS A 657 -13.27 -17.35 -59.44
CA CYS A 657 -14.24 -16.32 -59.09
C CYS A 657 -13.61 -14.94 -58.85
N ASN A 658 -12.48 -14.86 -58.14
CA ASN A 658 -11.78 -13.59 -57.91
C ASN A 658 -11.15 -13.06 -59.21
N PHE A 659 -10.54 -13.91 -60.02
CA PHE A 659 -10.00 -13.53 -61.32
C PHE A 659 -11.12 -12.96 -62.22
N ALA A 660 -12.26 -13.64 -62.33
CA ALA A 660 -13.40 -13.15 -63.13
C ALA A 660 -14.10 -11.89 -62.57
N ARG A 661 -13.84 -11.53 -61.31
CA ARG A 661 -14.32 -10.31 -60.64
C ARG A 661 -13.41 -9.09 -60.88
N TYR A 662 -12.13 -9.30 -61.15
CA TYR A 662 -11.11 -8.24 -61.27
C TYR A 662 -10.43 -8.13 -62.65
N ALA A 663 -10.44 -9.18 -63.48
CA ALA A 663 -9.85 -9.17 -64.82
C ALA A 663 -10.83 -8.61 -65.87
N PRO A 664 -10.39 -7.79 -66.84
CA PRO A 664 -11.25 -7.15 -67.85
C PRO A 664 -11.64 -8.08 -69.01
N VAL A 665 -12.02 -9.32 -68.71
CA VAL A 665 -12.39 -10.36 -69.70
C VAL A 665 -13.91 -10.54 -69.72
N LYS A 666 -14.50 -10.76 -70.90
CA LYS A 666 -15.93 -11.10 -71.04
C LYS A 666 -16.10 -12.63 -71.11
N PRO A 667 -16.57 -13.31 -70.05
CA PRO A 667 -16.76 -14.77 -70.06
C PRO A 667 -18.00 -15.19 -70.86
N GLU A 668 -17.93 -16.36 -71.49
CA GLU A 668 -19.10 -16.97 -72.14
C GLU A 668 -20.13 -17.50 -71.13
N ARG A 669 -21.41 -17.45 -71.50
CA ARG A 669 -22.53 -17.86 -70.64
C ARG A 669 -22.55 -19.35 -70.31
N SER A 670 -21.98 -20.17 -71.19
CA SER A 670 -21.65 -21.60 -71.00
C SER A 670 -20.78 -21.82 -69.76
N ASN A 671 -19.63 -21.14 -69.71
CA ASN A 671 -18.63 -21.28 -68.65
C ASN A 671 -19.18 -20.81 -67.29
N LEU A 672 -20.01 -19.77 -67.27
CA LEU A 672 -20.68 -19.30 -66.05
C LEU A 672 -21.69 -20.31 -65.48
N GLN A 673 -22.41 -21.04 -66.33
CA GLN A 673 -23.30 -22.13 -65.88
C GLN A 673 -22.50 -23.33 -65.35
N ALA A 674 -21.38 -23.67 -65.98
CA ALA A 674 -20.46 -24.69 -65.49
C ALA A 674 -19.88 -24.32 -64.11
N LEU A 675 -19.40 -23.08 -63.95
CA LEU A 675 -18.85 -22.54 -62.69
C LEU A 675 -19.88 -22.58 -61.55
N PHE A 676 -21.13 -22.19 -61.81
CA PHE A 676 -22.23 -22.30 -60.85
C PHE A 676 -22.45 -23.75 -60.40
N GLN A 677 -22.42 -24.72 -61.33
CA GLN A 677 -22.65 -26.12 -61.00
C GLN A 677 -21.43 -26.78 -60.31
N LYS A 678 -20.19 -26.39 -60.64
CA LYS A 678 -18.98 -26.74 -59.86
C LYS A 678 -19.14 -26.29 -58.40
N ALA A 679 -19.43 -25.00 -58.18
CA ALA A 679 -19.57 -24.41 -56.85
C ALA A 679 -20.63 -25.11 -55.99
N ARG A 680 -21.78 -25.43 -56.61
CA ARG A 680 -22.87 -26.18 -55.97
C ARG A 680 -22.48 -27.62 -55.65
N ASN A 681 -21.74 -28.29 -56.54
CA ASN A 681 -21.25 -29.65 -56.31
C ASN A 681 -20.24 -29.69 -55.15
N ALA A 682 -19.28 -28.76 -55.12
CA ALA A 682 -18.27 -28.68 -54.08
C ALA A 682 -18.88 -28.54 -52.67
N ILE A 683 -19.86 -27.65 -52.48
CA ILE A 683 -20.59 -27.52 -51.20
C ILE A 683 -21.32 -28.83 -50.83
N ILE A 684 -21.88 -29.56 -51.81
CA ILE A 684 -22.54 -30.85 -51.59
C ILE A 684 -21.53 -31.98 -51.26
N GLN A 685 -20.29 -31.90 -51.75
CA GLN A 685 -19.22 -32.86 -51.46
C GLN A 685 -18.61 -32.60 -50.07
N ILE A 686 -18.33 -31.35 -49.70
CA ILE A 686 -17.91 -30.99 -48.33
C ILE A 686 -18.94 -31.45 -47.30
N GLU A 687 -20.24 -31.28 -47.58
CA GLU A 687 -21.34 -31.76 -46.72
C GLU A 687 -21.47 -33.29 -46.64
N LYS A 688 -20.74 -34.06 -47.47
CA LYS A 688 -20.66 -35.53 -47.38
C LYS A 688 -19.41 -36.02 -46.64
N GLU A 689 -18.36 -35.20 -46.60
CA GLU A 689 -17.09 -35.51 -45.94
C GLU A 689 -17.00 -34.90 -44.52
N VAL A 690 -17.96 -34.06 -44.10
CA VAL A 690 -18.01 -33.35 -42.79
C VAL A 690 -19.38 -33.42 -42.10
#